data_AF-A0A1G4IE78-F1
#
_entry.id   AF-A0A1G4IE78-F1
#
_cell.length_a   1.000
_cell.length_b   1.000
_cell.length_c   1.000
_cell.angle_alpha   90.00
_cell.angle_beta   90.00
_cell.angle_gamma   90.00
#
_symmetry.space_group_name_H-M   'P 1'
#
loop_
_entity.id
_entity.type
_entity.pdbx_description
1 polymer ?
#
loop_
_entity_poly.entity_id
_entity_poly.type
_entity_poly.pdbx_seq_one_letter_code
_entity_poly.pdbx_strand_id
1 'polypeptide(L)'
;MHHARGLVRRSSTAILRKLEGLSAPHGVSTCFLDASFIDGSGTRVKLQLLHTAALLQVLSELPKTEALAHVREAKRISAASLSPSSLTFGTEALFNVEQRAPLFVKRSAAAAVAELASRQSRFLSKVEGRLMAHDLKLVEAFTKELLQKGGKYTDNEIAQYRGVVEELSKLNPAAALAMAMNAELPSLGSAAATALARLVRLDKPAAVLSFLEGFAAKDEVAPASETCATQVAIRLRNRLWGLGDATATATSRTSPAPDACATASAVQERTAVRESIVVACRFNIDPSIVFPTDAAAIQRWSCQFLSDTMWPLERAEVITDVICRKRLLPRRVAVDCLSNWCLTDLERPWFSSAFAIGGAGETNTQAEREVSTNVDEAVVYCTALSCALKDPKRNLVDNRLLLQYAKLLSEGELDPSHSSFPHFIEECGESHSDLERPAEISFLLQLTDRSVMEQLLALAPHCSYWRTLLEKRPECADIGAAPEGHMRVVVRLPPEHECVRAAETMRAGDPLKSPLPIFPVVYEDDDLLVINKPPHVATSRHALSCSQLCDDKATDIVSLQLTCKKRGDVMRRVFRQGQVHRLDTETSGCLIMAKSDVAASSLRHQMGTSAAYSQSSKIYLALCAVVESNLTNIPLNGVLRDPADAKITTKYRIVHFYKRFRVALVEARIQQGKKHQIRRHLAAVGLPILQDVEHGGAACCSPLLQRVALHASSVTVVHPRTAEVLTCVAPLPEDMRSAIFRLSCE
;
A
#
# COMPACT_ATOMS: atom_id res chain seq x y z
N MET A 1 -23.83 9.27 16.26
CA MET A 1 -23.49 7.84 16.50
C MET A 1 -22.13 7.48 15.93
N HIS A 2 -21.16 8.35 16.16
CA HIS A 2 -19.91 8.22 15.45
C HIS A 2 -19.02 7.09 15.97
N HIS A 3 -19.12 6.75 17.26
CA HIS A 3 -18.44 5.59 17.82
C HIS A 3 -18.68 4.27 17.05
N ALA A 4 -19.80 4.13 16.32
CA ALA A 4 -20.09 2.93 15.52
C ALA A 4 -19.57 3.02 14.06
N ARG A 5 -19.16 4.20 13.58
CA ARG A 5 -18.53 4.35 12.25
C ARG A 5 -17.17 3.65 12.25
N GLY A 6 -16.74 3.16 11.10
CA GLY A 6 -15.53 2.34 10.97
C GLY A 6 -15.68 0.88 11.40
N LEU A 7 -16.58 0.56 12.35
CA LEU A 7 -16.85 -0.82 12.82
C LEU A 7 -17.87 -1.57 11.96
N VAL A 8 -18.76 -0.85 11.30
CA VAL A 8 -19.81 -1.40 10.43
C VAL A 8 -19.42 -1.33 8.95
N ARG A 9 -19.86 -2.31 8.17
CA ARG A 9 -19.65 -2.38 6.71
C ARG A 9 -20.40 -1.25 6.01
N ARG A 10 -19.95 -0.90 4.80
CA ARG A 10 -20.54 0.19 4.00
C ARG A 10 -22.05 0.02 3.77
N SER A 11 -22.54 -1.21 3.61
CA SER A 11 -23.97 -1.51 3.45
C SER A 11 -24.85 -0.99 4.60
N SER A 12 -24.29 -0.88 5.81
CA SER A 12 -25.00 -0.44 7.01
C SER A 12 -24.97 1.07 7.26
N THR A 13 -24.27 1.85 6.42
CA THR A 13 -24.13 3.30 6.59
C THR A 13 -25.48 4.02 6.53
N ALA A 14 -26.38 3.58 5.65
CA ALA A 14 -27.72 4.17 5.52
C ALA A 14 -28.59 3.93 6.76
N ILE A 15 -28.45 2.76 7.38
CA ILE A 15 -29.16 2.39 8.62
C ILE A 15 -28.66 3.27 9.77
N LEU A 16 -27.34 3.43 9.90
CA LEU A 16 -26.73 4.25 10.94
C LEU A 16 -27.17 5.72 10.89
N ARG A 17 -27.28 6.30 9.67
CA ARG A 17 -27.82 7.67 9.49
C ARG A 17 -29.28 7.80 9.90
N LYS A 18 -30.11 6.79 9.60
CA LYS A 18 -31.53 6.80 10.04
C LYS A 18 -31.64 6.79 11.56
N LEU A 19 -30.80 6.03 12.25
CA LEU A 19 -30.80 5.99 13.72
C LEU A 19 -30.36 7.33 14.34
N GLU A 20 -29.45 8.08 13.70
CA GLU A 20 -29.01 9.41 14.18
C GLU A 20 -30.13 10.45 14.15
N GLY A 21 -31.11 10.33 13.22
CA GLY A 21 -32.20 11.28 13.04
C GLY A 21 -33.42 11.09 13.96
N LEU A 22 -33.44 10.04 14.80
CA LEU A 22 -34.62 9.65 15.59
C LEU A 22 -34.66 10.22 17.03
N SER A 23 -33.70 11.05 17.44
CA SER A 23 -33.57 11.47 18.84
C SER A 23 -33.95 12.94 19.04
N ALA A 24 -34.89 13.19 19.96
CA ALA A 24 -35.17 14.51 20.54
C ALA A 24 -34.74 14.46 22.02
N PRO A 25 -33.58 15.02 22.39
CA PRO A 25 -33.05 14.84 23.73
C PRO A 25 -33.78 15.70 24.75
N HIS A 26 -34.42 15.05 25.73
CA HIS A 26 -35.04 15.72 26.88
C HIS A 26 -34.28 15.41 28.19
N GLY A 27 -33.35 14.45 28.16
CA GLY A 27 -32.50 14.08 29.29
C GLY A 27 -31.43 13.05 28.93
N VAL A 28 -30.59 12.70 29.90
CA VAL A 28 -29.42 11.82 29.71
C VAL A 28 -29.82 10.41 29.22
N SER A 29 -30.89 9.83 29.76
CA SER A 29 -31.38 8.50 29.37
C SER A 29 -31.84 8.43 27.92
N THR A 30 -32.48 9.49 27.42
CA THR A 30 -32.96 9.59 26.03
C THR A 30 -31.84 9.72 24.99
N CYS A 31 -30.60 9.93 25.44
CA CYS A 31 -29.42 9.99 24.57
C CYS A 31 -28.89 8.58 24.21
N PHE A 32 -29.40 7.50 24.83
CA PHE A 32 -29.01 6.12 24.52
C PHE A 32 -30.07 5.45 23.63
N LEU A 33 -29.64 4.84 22.52
CA LEU A 33 -30.51 4.23 21.51
C LEU A 33 -30.21 2.74 21.36
N ASP A 34 -31.24 1.89 21.37
CA ASP A 34 -31.07 0.46 21.11
C ASP A 34 -30.71 0.19 19.63
N ALA A 35 -29.67 -0.62 19.43
CA ALA A 35 -29.24 -1.11 18.12
C ALA A 35 -28.88 -2.60 18.16
N SER A 36 -29.01 -3.26 16.99
CA SER A 36 -28.59 -4.65 16.79
C SER A 36 -27.45 -4.71 15.77
N PHE A 37 -26.49 -5.58 16.03
CA PHE A 37 -25.31 -5.82 15.21
C PHE A 37 -25.30 -7.27 14.74
N ILE A 38 -24.88 -7.52 13.49
CA ILE A 38 -24.72 -8.87 12.93
C ILE A 38 -23.37 -9.01 12.25
N ASP A 39 -22.68 -10.13 12.44
CA ASP A 39 -21.40 -10.41 11.78
C ASP A 39 -21.52 -11.36 10.58
N GLY A 40 -20.39 -11.59 9.88
CA GLY A 40 -20.33 -12.45 8.70
C GLY A 40 -20.64 -13.93 8.96
N SER A 41 -20.63 -14.38 10.22
CA SER A 41 -21.10 -15.70 10.65
C SER A 41 -22.60 -15.75 10.98
N GLY A 42 -23.28 -14.61 11.00
CA GLY A 42 -24.69 -14.50 11.36
C GLY A 42 -24.95 -14.33 12.86
N THR A 43 -23.91 -14.17 13.68
CA THR A 43 -24.05 -13.92 15.13
C THR A 43 -24.61 -12.53 15.37
N ARG A 44 -25.64 -12.41 16.22
CA ARG A 44 -26.33 -11.14 16.53
C ARG A 44 -26.08 -10.69 17.97
N VAL A 45 -25.83 -9.39 18.17
CA VAL A 45 -25.68 -8.78 19.50
C VAL A 45 -26.48 -7.47 19.58
N LYS A 46 -27.09 -7.18 20.73
CA LYS A 46 -27.81 -5.93 21.01
C LYS A 46 -27.01 -5.05 21.97
N LEU A 47 -27.01 -3.74 21.75
CA LEU A 47 -26.29 -2.77 22.59
C LEU A 47 -26.92 -1.37 22.50
N GLN A 48 -26.82 -0.60 23.58
CA GLN A 48 -27.20 0.82 23.60
C GLN A 48 -26.07 1.71 23.05
N LEU A 49 -26.41 2.48 22.02
CA LEU A 49 -25.52 3.46 21.41
C LEU A 49 -25.76 4.86 21.98
N LEU A 50 -24.70 5.50 22.48
CA LEU A 50 -24.75 6.89 22.91
C LEU A 50 -24.80 7.86 21.72
N HIS A 51 -25.76 8.78 21.75
CA HIS A 51 -25.85 9.93 20.85
C HIS A 51 -25.10 11.13 21.47
N THR A 52 -23.85 11.30 21.04
CA THR A 52 -22.91 12.27 21.61
C THR A 52 -23.34 13.73 21.44
N ALA A 53 -23.89 14.10 20.28
CA ALA A 53 -24.31 15.48 20.01
C ALA A 53 -25.53 15.86 20.87
N ALA A 54 -26.50 14.95 20.98
CA ALA A 54 -27.65 15.11 21.86
C ALA A 54 -27.25 15.31 23.33
N LEU A 55 -26.30 14.50 23.83
CA LEU A 55 -25.79 14.65 25.20
C LEU A 55 -25.11 16.01 25.42
N LEU A 56 -24.26 16.47 24.49
CA LEU A 56 -23.58 17.75 24.62
C LEU A 56 -24.55 18.94 24.59
N GLN A 57 -25.65 18.84 23.84
CA GLN A 57 -26.71 19.85 23.83
C GLN A 57 -27.40 19.93 25.20
N VAL A 58 -27.79 18.80 25.79
CA VAL A 58 -28.40 18.78 27.14
C VAL A 58 -27.46 19.38 28.19
N LEU A 59 -26.17 19.08 28.12
CA LEU A 59 -25.20 19.56 29.10
C LEU A 59 -24.86 21.06 28.98
N SER A 60 -25.06 21.67 27.81
CA SER A 60 -24.75 23.10 27.61
C SER A 60 -25.82 24.02 28.19
N GLU A 61 -27.05 23.52 28.34
CA GLU A 61 -28.21 24.23 28.90
C GLU A 61 -28.21 24.23 30.44
N LEU A 62 -27.37 23.42 31.08
CA LEU A 62 -27.30 23.25 32.53
C LEU A 62 -26.16 24.03 33.18
N PRO A 63 -26.29 24.44 34.47
CA PRO A 63 -25.16 24.94 35.24
C PRO A 63 -24.09 23.86 35.38
N LYS A 64 -22.81 24.28 35.43
CA LYS A 64 -21.66 23.36 35.32
C LYS A 64 -21.62 22.27 36.40
N THR A 65 -22.10 22.59 37.61
CA THR A 65 -22.21 21.64 38.73
C THR A 65 -23.24 20.54 38.47
N GLU A 66 -24.40 20.89 37.92
CA GLU A 66 -25.44 19.93 37.53
C GLU A 66 -25.02 19.13 36.30
N ALA A 67 -24.42 19.79 35.30
CA ALA A 67 -23.87 19.12 34.12
C ALA A 67 -22.84 18.03 34.51
N LEU A 68 -22.00 18.29 35.53
CA LEU A 68 -21.04 17.31 36.04
C LEU A 68 -21.73 16.09 36.65
N ALA A 69 -22.83 16.28 37.39
CA ALA A 69 -23.63 15.19 37.93
C ALA A 69 -24.29 14.36 36.82
N HIS A 70 -24.82 15.00 35.78
CA HIS A 70 -25.44 14.34 34.64
C HIS A 70 -24.45 13.54 33.77
N VAL A 71 -23.21 14.00 33.62
CA VAL A 71 -22.16 13.21 32.94
C VAL A 71 -21.80 11.97 33.76
N ARG A 72 -21.73 12.08 35.09
CA ARG A 72 -21.49 10.93 35.97
C ARG A 72 -22.65 9.92 35.95
N GLU A 73 -23.88 10.37 35.76
CA GLU A 73 -25.04 9.52 35.48
C GLU A 73 -24.89 8.79 34.14
N ALA A 74 -24.52 9.49 33.06
CA ALA A 74 -24.31 8.89 31.75
C ALA A 74 -23.24 7.78 31.77
N LYS A 75 -22.16 7.96 32.55
CA LYS A 75 -21.13 6.93 32.76
C LYS A 75 -21.69 5.67 33.41
N ARG A 76 -22.60 5.81 34.39
CA ARG A 76 -23.27 4.68 35.05
C ARG A 76 -24.18 3.92 34.09
N ILE A 77 -24.97 4.63 33.27
CA ILE A 77 -25.83 4.03 32.24
C ILE A 77 -24.99 3.24 31.21
N SER A 78 -23.93 3.85 30.69
CA SER A 78 -23.04 3.21 29.72
C SER A 78 -22.38 1.94 30.29
N ALA A 79 -21.94 1.96 31.55
CA ALA A 79 -21.37 0.79 32.22
C ALA A 79 -22.41 -0.33 32.45
N ALA A 80 -23.65 0.01 32.79
CA ALA A 80 -24.73 -0.95 33.01
C ALA A 80 -25.13 -1.70 31.73
N SER A 81 -25.16 -0.99 30.58
CA SER A 81 -25.45 -1.58 29.27
C SER A 81 -24.43 -2.63 28.79
N LEU A 82 -23.27 -2.73 29.46
CA LEU A 82 -22.17 -3.62 29.10
C LEU A 82 -22.10 -4.87 29.99
N SER A 83 -23.04 -5.03 30.93
CA SER A 83 -23.08 -6.17 31.84
C SER A 83 -23.45 -7.48 31.11
N PRO A 84 -22.80 -8.62 31.43
CA PRO A 84 -23.01 -9.90 30.74
C PRO A 84 -24.43 -10.47 30.87
N SER A 85 -25.18 -10.07 31.89
CA SER A 85 -26.59 -10.46 32.09
C SER A 85 -27.56 -9.88 31.04
N SER A 86 -27.19 -8.82 30.32
CA SER A 86 -27.95 -8.31 29.17
C SER A 86 -27.50 -8.88 27.81
N LEU A 87 -26.43 -9.69 27.80
CA LEU A 87 -25.83 -10.28 26.59
C LEU A 87 -26.29 -11.74 26.34
N THR A 88 -27.20 -12.28 27.15
CA THR A 88 -27.71 -13.66 26.99
C THR A 88 -28.68 -13.79 25.83
N PHE A 89 -28.34 -14.72 24.94
CA PHE A 89 -29.17 -15.23 23.86
C PHE A 89 -30.46 -15.87 24.39
N GLY A 90 -31.59 -15.41 23.86
CA GLY A 90 -32.85 -16.14 23.86
C GLY A 90 -33.37 -16.21 22.43
N THR A 91 -33.31 -17.40 21.83
CA THR A 91 -34.28 -17.80 20.80
C THR A 91 -35.66 -17.72 21.44
N GLU A 92 -36.56 -16.96 20.81
CA GLU A 92 -37.97 -16.76 21.16
C GLU A 92 -38.29 -15.74 22.27
N ALA A 93 -38.78 -14.56 21.87
CA ALA A 93 -40.20 -14.19 22.00
C ALA A 93 -40.40 -12.80 21.40
N LEU A 94 -41.31 -12.72 20.43
CA LEU A 94 -41.81 -11.49 19.81
C LEU A 94 -42.44 -10.58 20.88
N PHE A 95 -41.77 -9.49 21.25
CA PHE A 95 -42.44 -8.31 21.80
C PHE A 95 -41.82 -7.04 21.21
N ASN A 96 -42.61 -6.39 20.36
CA ASN A 96 -42.57 -5.00 19.89
C ASN A 96 -41.19 -4.33 19.74
N VAL A 97 -40.38 -4.84 18.82
CA VAL A 97 -39.28 -4.09 18.17
C VAL A 97 -39.59 -4.01 16.68
N GLU A 98 -40.62 -3.26 16.32
CA GLU A 98 -40.85 -2.92 14.92
C GLU A 98 -39.63 -2.13 14.40
N GLN A 99 -38.98 -2.72 13.38
CA GLN A 99 -38.24 -2.06 12.30
C GLN A 99 -36.94 -1.29 12.63
N ARG A 100 -35.89 -2.00 13.08
CA ARG A 100 -34.51 -1.52 12.85
C ARG A 100 -33.66 -2.64 12.23
N ALA A 101 -33.29 -2.45 10.97
CA ALA A 101 -32.37 -3.36 10.27
C ALA A 101 -31.04 -3.48 11.03
N PRO A 102 -30.45 -4.68 11.13
CA PRO A 102 -29.22 -4.88 11.89
C PRO A 102 -28.03 -4.19 11.20
N LEU A 103 -27.10 -3.69 12.00
CA LEU A 103 -25.85 -3.11 11.54
C LEU A 103 -24.84 -4.24 11.30
N PHE A 104 -24.40 -4.40 10.05
CA PHE A 104 -23.44 -5.42 9.66
C PHE A 104 -22.03 -5.00 10.04
N VAL A 105 -21.34 -5.79 10.87
CA VAL A 105 -19.98 -5.47 11.36
C VAL A 105 -18.89 -6.05 10.45
N LYS A 106 -17.73 -5.37 10.41
CA LYS A 106 -16.58 -5.81 9.60
C LYS A 106 -15.91 -7.07 10.17
N ARG A 107 -15.81 -7.14 11.50
CA ARG A 107 -15.16 -8.21 12.27
C ARG A 107 -16.22 -9.08 12.98
N SER A 108 -15.89 -9.69 14.12
CA SER A 108 -16.87 -10.37 14.97
C SER A 108 -17.75 -9.38 15.72
N ALA A 109 -18.98 -9.80 16.04
CA ALA A 109 -19.89 -8.98 16.83
C ALA A 109 -19.32 -8.64 18.22
N ALA A 110 -18.61 -9.58 18.86
CA ALA A 110 -18.00 -9.38 20.17
C ALA A 110 -16.89 -8.31 20.17
N ALA A 111 -16.02 -8.32 19.15
CA ALA A 111 -14.94 -7.32 19.04
C ALA A 111 -15.50 -5.92 18.79
N ALA A 112 -16.56 -5.80 17.97
CA ALA A 112 -17.21 -4.53 17.70
C ALA A 112 -17.85 -3.93 18.96
N VAL A 113 -18.47 -4.76 19.80
CA VAL A 113 -19.10 -4.32 21.07
C VAL A 113 -18.06 -3.84 22.07
N ALA A 114 -16.96 -4.58 22.26
CA ALA A 114 -15.90 -4.20 23.19
C ALA A 114 -15.23 -2.88 22.80
N GLU A 115 -14.97 -2.68 21.51
CA GLU A 115 -14.40 -1.42 21.00
C GLU A 115 -15.37 -0.25 21.21
N LEU A 116 -16.64 -0.43 20.83
CA LEU A 116 -17.67 0.59 20.98
C LEU A 116 -17.86 1.03 22.44
N ALA A 117 -17.80 0.08 23.38
CA ALA A 117 -17.83 0.34 24.82
C ALA A 117 -16.69 1.26 25.26
N SER A 118 -15.46 0.96 24.82
CA SER A 118 -14.27 1.77 25.10
C SER A 118 -14.42 3.18 24.54
N ARG A 119 -14.93 3.32 23.30
CA ARG A 119 -15.12 4.64 22.65
C ARG A 119 -16.08 5.54 23.42
N GLN A 120 -17.20 4.99 23.91
CA GLN A 120 -18.19 5.74 24.70
C GLN A 120 -17.63 6.15 26.07
N SER A 121 -16.91 5.26 26.76
CA SER A 121 -16.34 5.51 28.09
C SER A 121 -15.30 6.66 28.08
N ARG A 122 -14.41 6.65 27.08
CA ARG A 122 -13.38 7.69 26.90
C ARG A 122 -14.00 9.06 26.60
N PHE A 123 -15.04 9.10 25.75
CA PHE A 123 -15.76 10.34 25.46
C PHE A 123 -16.36 10.97 26.72
N LEU A 124 -17.08 10.19 27.53
CA LEU A 124 -17.70 10.68 28.76
C LEU A 124 -16.66 11.18 29.78
N SER A 125 -15.54 10.47 29.93
CA SER A 125 -14.45 10.87 30.83
C SER A 125 -13.79 12.19 30.39
N LYS A 126 -13.65 12.42 29.08
CA LYS A 126 -13.14 13.70 28.55
C LYS A 126 -14.09 14.86 28.83
N VAL A 127 -15.41 14.65 28.68
CA VAL A 127 -16.42 15.69 28.99
C VAL A 127 -16.43 16.00 30.49
N GLU A 128 -16.31 14.99 31.35
CA GLU A 128 -16.18 15.17 32.80
C GLU A 128 -14.98 16.07 33.15
N GLY A 129 -13.81 15.82 32.55
CA GLY A 129 -12.62 16.64 32.76
C GLY A 129 -12.80 18.11 32.38
N ARG A 130 -13.48 18.39 31.26
CA ARG A 130 -13.78 19.77 30.83
C ARG A 130 -14.68 20.51 31.83
N LEU A 131 -15.68 19.82 32.39
CA LEU A 131 -16.56 20.42 33.40
C LEU A 131 -15.82 20.66 34.72
N MET A 132 -14.96 19.73 35.14
CA MET A 132 -14.14 19.86 36.35
C MET A 132 -13.18 21.06 36.31
N ALA A 133 -12.71 21.46 35.12
CA ALA A 133 -11.78 22.60 34.97
C ALA A 133 -12.32 23.94 35.49
N HIS A 134 -13.63 24.05 35.73
CA HIS A 134 -14.27 25.25 36.27
C HIS A 134 -14.13 25.37 37.81
N ASP A 135 -13.67 24.31 38.49
CA ASP A 135 -13.36 24.31 39.92
C ASP A 135 -11.89 23.90 40.14
N LEU A 136 -11.04 24.87 40.47
CA LEU A 136 -9.61 24.65 40.68
C LEU A 136 -9.32 23.66 41.83
N LYS A 137 -10.21 23.51 42.82
CA LYS A 137 -10.02 22.52 43.90
C LYS A 137 -10.13 21.10 43.37
N LEU A 138 -11.07 20.86 42.45
CA LEU A 138 -11.21 19.56 41.79
C LEU A 138 -10.02 19.26 40.88
N VAL A 139 -9.53 20.27 40.17
CA VAL A 139 -8.31 20.16 39.33
C VAL A 139 -7.09 19.81 40.18
N GLU A 140 -6.89 20.49 41.31
CA GLU A 140 -5.76 20.24 42.20
C GLU A 140 -5.82 18.83 42.80
N ALA A 141 -6.99 18.41 43.30
CA ALA A 141 -7.18 17.07 43.84
C ALA A 141 -6.90 15.98 42.80
N PHE A 142 -7.45 16.14 41.59
CA PHE A 142 -7.23 15.22 40.47
C PHE A 142 -5.76 15.17 40.05
N THR A 143 -5.08 16.31 40.00
CA THR A 143 -3.66 16.37 39.62
C THR A 143 -2.78 15.66 40.67
N LYS A 144 -3.08 15.84 41.96
CA LYS A 144 -2.38 15.10 43.04
C LYS A 144 -2.58 13.60 42.93
N GLU A 145 -3.78 13.14 42.61
CA GLU A 145 -4.07 11.72 42.40
C GLU A 145 -3.26 11.13 41.24
N LEU A 146 -3.15 11.86 40.12
CA LEU A 146 -2.35 11.42 38.97
C LEU A 146 -0.85 11.34 39.29
N LEU A 147 -0.32 12.31 40.05
CA LEU A 147 1.09 12.31 40.46
C LEU A 147 1.41 11.14 41.39
N GLN A 148 0.48 10.76 42.29
CA GLN A 148 0.65 9.60 43.17
C GLN A 148 0.73 8.26 42.42
N LYS A 149 0.18 8.17 41.20
CA LYS A 149 0.17 6.94 40.38
C LYS A 149 1.46 6.71 39.58
N GLY A 150 2.34 7.70 39.46
CA GLY A 150 3.69 7.54 38.89
C GLY A 150 3.73 6.94 37.48
N GLY A 151 2.89 7.42 36.55
CA GLY A 151 2.97 7.04 35.13
C GLY A 151 2.07 5.89 34.66
N LYS A 152 1.36 5.18 35.55
CA LYS A 152 0.40 4.12 35.16
C LYS A 152 -1.04 4.66 35.16
N TYR A 153 -1.50 5.10 33.99
CA TYR A 153 -2.83 5.69 33.81
C TYR A 153 -3.74 4.79 32.97
N THR A 154 -5.02 4.78 33.31
CA THR A 154 -6.07 4.19 32.48
C THR A 154 -6.44 5.14 31.34
N ASP A 155 -6.96 4.59 30.24
CA ASP A 155 -7.45 5.35 29.07
C ASP A 155 -8.47 6.44 29.46
N ASN A 156 -9.29 6.18 30.49
CA ASN A 156 -10.29 7.12 30.99
C ASN A 156 -9.67 8.29 31.75
N GLU A 157 -8.63 8.04 32.56
CA GLU A 157 -7.89 9.10 33.29
C GLU A 157 -7.11 9.99 32.32
N ILE A 158 -6.50 9.40 31.30
CA ILE A 158 -5.84 10.14 30.22
C ILE A 158 -6.85 11.03 29.49
N ALA A 159 -8.03 10.50 29.16
CA ALA A 159 -9.09 11.26 28.51
C ALA A 159 -9.61 12.41 29.40
N GLN A 160 -9.79 12.17 30.70
CA GLN A 160 -10.19 13.18 31.68
C GLN A 160 -9.15 14.28 31.84
N TYR A 161 -7.86 13.91 32.00
CA TYR A 161 -6.74 14.86 32.04
C TYR A 161 -6.68 15.73 30.79
N ARG A 162 -6.81 15.14 29.59
CA ARG A 162 -6.85 15.88 28.33
C ARG A 162 -8.02 16.87 28.29
N GLY A 163 -9.18 16.49 28.83
CA GLY A 163 -10.34 17.38 28.98
C GLY A 163 -10.08 18.56 29.91
N VAL A 164 -9.44 18.32 31.07
CA VAL A 164 -9.06 19.36 32.04
C VAL A 164 -8.11 20.36 31.41
N VAL A 165 -7.00 19.90 30.80
CA VAL A 165 -5.98 20.78 30.22
C VAL A 165 -6.52 21.58 29.03
N GLU A 166 -7.34 20.95 28.17
CA GLU A 166 -7.98 21.63 27.03
C GLU A 166 -8.88 22.79 27.50
N GLU A 167 -9.67 22.60 28.54
CA GLU A 167 -10.56 23.65 29.04
C GLU A 167 -9.81 24.70 29.88
N LEU A 168 -8.83 24.29 30.69
CA LEU A 168 -7.95 25.22 31.40
C LEU A 168 -7.16 26.12 30.46
N SER A 169 -6.79 25.67 29.26
CA SER A 169 -6.10 26.53 28.28
C SER A 169 -6.90 27.81 27.95
N LYS A 170 -8.24 27.76 28.09
CA LYS A 170 -9.15 28.89 27.90
C LYS A 170 -9.36 29.69 29.19
N LEU A 171 -9.51 28.99 30.32
CA LEU A 171 -9.87 29.59 31.61
C LEU A 171 -8.66 30.12 32.39
N ASN A 172 -7.59 29.31 32.48
CA ASN A 172 -6.36 29.60 33.20
C ASN A 172 -5.14 29.04 32.43
N PRO A 173 -4.59 29.82 31.48
CA PRO A 173 -3.52 29.35 30.60
C PRO A 173 -2.23 28.99 31.35
N ALA A 174 -1.95 29.64 32.48
CA ALA A 174 -0.77 29.36 33.29
C ALA A 174 -0.87 27.99 33.97
N ALA A 175 -2.02 27.64 34.54
CA ALA A 175 -2.26 26.32 35.13
C ALA A 175 -2.22 25.22 34.06
N ALA A 176 -2.81 25.48 32.89
CA ALA A 176 -2.77 24.56 31.76
C ALA A 176 -1.32 24.28 31.32
N LEU A 177 -0.50 25.31 31.18
CA LEU A 177 0.93 25.18 30.84
C LEU A 177 1.71 24.42 31.92
N ALA A 178 1.47 24.71 33.20
CA ALA A 178 2.16 24.03 34.30
C ALA A 178 1.85 22.53 34.35
N MET A 179 0.58 22.14 34.25
CA MET A 179 0.18 20.72 34.16
C MET A 179 0.78 20.04 32.93
N ALA A 180 0.79 20.76 31.83
CA ALA A 180 1.28 20.27 30.56
C ALA A 180 2.80 20.05 30.56
N MET A 181 3.60 20.91 31.22
CA MET A 181 5.06 20.78 31.33
C MET A 181 5.52 19.69 32.32
N ASN A 182 4.68 19.27 33.27
CA ASN A 182 5.10 18.29 34.28
C ASN A 182 5.19 16.88 33.70
N ALA A 183 6.41 16.39 33.43
CA ALA A 183 6.71 15.09 32.82
C ALA A 183 6.08 13.87 33.53
N GLU A 184 5.73 13.99 34.81
CA GLU A 184 5.07 12.92 35.56
C GLU A 184 3.59 12.79 35.25
N LEU A 185 2.97 13.73 34.53
CA LEU A 185 1.55 13.71 34.14
C LEU A 185 1.34 13.13 32.73
N PRO A 186 0.14 12.61 32.40
CA PRO A 186 -0.14 11.96 31.12
C PRO A 186 0.18 12.80 29.88
N SER A 187 0.33 12.13 28.73
CA SER A 187 0.51 12.79 27.44
C SER A 187 -0.74 13.55 27.00
N LEU A 188 -0.52 14.69 26.36
CA LEU A 188 -1.59 15.51 25.80
C LEU A 188 -2.01 14.96 24.44
N GLY A 189 -3.29 15.14 24.10
CA GLY A 189 -3.77 14.90 22.75
C GLY A 189 -3.66 16.16 21.89
N SER A 190 -3.77 15.99 20.57
CA SER A 190 -3.65 17.06 19.56
C SER A 190 -4.45 18.33 19.87
N ALA A 191 -5.69 18.20 20.35
CA ALA A 191 -6.55 19.34 20.68
C ALA A 191 -6.02 20.17 21.86
N ALA A 192 -5.63 19.51 22.97
CA ALA A 192 -5.07 20.18 24.14
C ALA A 192 -3.69 20.78 23.82
N ALA A 193 -2.88 20.05 23.06
CA ALA A 193 -1.58 20.52 22.61
C ALA A 193 -1.66 21.76 21.71
N THR A 194 -2.62 21.77 20.77
CA THR A 194 -2.88 22.92 19.91
C THR A 194 -3.34 24.13 20.71
N ALA A 195 -4.22 23.93 21.69
CA ALA A 195 -4.72 25.01 22.54
C ALA A 195 -3.59 25.64 23.38
N LEU A 196 -2.68 24.83 23.92
CA LEU A 196 -1.51 25.31 24.65
C LEU A 196 -0.48 25.98 23.74
N ALA A 197 -0.22 25.43 22.55
CA ALA A 197 0.68 26.01 21.58
C ALA A 197 0.24 27.44 21.17
N ARG A 198 -1.07 27.75 21.20
CA ARG A 198 -1.60 29.11 20.96
C ARG A 198 -1.15 30.13 22.00
N LEU A 199 -0.89 29.70 23.23
CA LEU A 199 -0.45 30.54 24.33
C LEU A 199 1.03 30.94 24.20
N VAL A 200 1.80 30.21 23.38
CA VAL A 200 3.21 30.50 23.13
C VAL A 200 3.35 31.75 22.25
N ARG A 201 4.07 32.75 22.78
CA ARG A 201 4.41 34.01 22.11
C ARG A 201 5.57 33.79 21.15
N LEU A 202 5.26 33.74 19.85
CA LEU A 202 6.22 33.46 18.77
C LEU A 202 7.20 34.61 18.51
N ASP A 203 6.89 35.81 19.00
CA ASP A 203 7.74 37.00 18.99
C ASP A 203 8.85 36.94 20.06
N LYS A 204 8.76 36.00 21.01
CA LYS A 204 9.72 35.84 22.11
C LYS A 204 10.45 34.50 21.99
N PRO A 205 11.64 34.48 21.38
CA PRO A 205 12.40 33.24 21.14
C PRO A 205 12.67 32.45 22.42
N ALA A 206 12.98 33.13 23.53
CA ALA A 206 13.18 32.51 24.83
C ALA A 206 11.93 31.78 25.36
N ALA A 207 10.72 32.29 25.07
CA ALA A 207 9.47 31.64 25.46
C ALA A 207 9.21 30.38 24.62
N VAL A 208 9.60 30.40 23.34
CA VAL A 208 9.52 29.22 22.47
C VAL A 208 10.52 28.16 22.88
N LEU A 209 11.78 28.56 23.16
CA LEU A 209 12.83 27.66 23.63
C LEU A 209 12.46 26.99 24.95
N SER A 210 12.05 27.77 25.96
CA SER A 210 11.62 27.24 27.25
C SER A 210 10.42 26.29 27.14
N PHE A 211 9.50 26.56 26.20
CA PHE A 211 8.39 25.67 25.91
C PHE A 211 8.87 24.37 25.25
N LEU A 212 9.79 24.42 24.28
CA LEU A 212 10.33 23.23 23.63
C LEU A 212 11.15 22.36 24.60
N GLU A 213 12.01 22.99 25.40
CA GLU A 213 12.83 22.31 26.40
C GLU A 213 12.00 21.70 27.53
N GLY A 214 10.98 22.42 28.00
CA GLY A 214 10.11 21.97 29.08
C GLY A 214 9.15 20.83 28.71
N PHE A 215 8.87 20.65 27.42
CA PHE A 215 7.98 19.59 26.90
C PHE A 215 8.72 18.40 26.28
N ALA A 216 10.03 18.52 26.04
CA ALA A 216 10.83 17.49 25.39
C ALA A 216 10.71 16.11 26.05
N ALA A 217 10.68 16.05 27.38
CA ALA A 217 10.56 14.80 28.14
C ALA A 217 9.19 14.10 27.98
N LYS A 218 8.12 14.83 27.67
CA LYS A 218 6.80 14.24 27.38
C LYS A 218 6.66 13.77 25.94
N ASP A 219 7.36 14.44 25.04
CA ASP A 219 7.27 14.22 23.60
C ASP A 219 7.97 12.90 23.18
N GLU A 220 8.89 12.36 23.99
CA GLU A 220 9.52 11.05 23.73
C GLU A 220 8.53 9.88 23.73
N VAL A 221 7.38 10.03 24.42
CA VAL A 221 6.37 8.97 24.59
C VAL A 221 5.12 9.23 23.73
N ALA A 222 5.01 10.42 23.11
CA ALA A 222 3.86 10.83 22.32
C ALA A 222 4.14 10.76 20.80
N PRO A 223 3.16 10.39 19.95
CA PRO A 223 3.31 10.45 18.50
C PRO A 223 3.67 11.87 18.05
N ALA A 224 4.65 12.01 17.15
CA ALA A 224 5.20 13.30 16.73
C ALA A 224 4.14 14.31 16.20
N SER A 225 3.01 13.83 15.68
CA SER A 225 1.90 14.66 15.18
C SER A 225 1.05 15.30 16.29
N GLU A 226 1.13 14.82 17.52
CA GLU A 226 0.27 15.23 18.64
C GLU A 226 0.95 16.19 19.63
N THR A 227 2.25 16.48 19.45
CA THR A 227 3.03 17.26 20.42
C THR A 227 2.80 18.76 20.28
N CYS A 228 2.90 19.49 21.40
CA CYS A 228 2.82 20.94 21.35
C CYS A 228 4.03 21.53 20.61
N ALA A 229 5.20 20.89 20.71
CA ALA A 229 6.42 21.29 20.03
C ALA A 229 6.25 21.29 18.50
N THR A 230 5.65 20.24 17.94
CA THR A 230 5.35 20.16 16.50
C THR A 230 4.40 21.27 16.07
N GLN A 231 3.36 21.56 16.85
CA GLN A 231 2.43 22.66 16.56
C GLN A 231 3.11 24.03 16.61
N VAL A 232 4.01 24.27 17.57
CA VAL A 232 4.81 25.50 17.66
C VAL A 232 5.79 25.62 16.49
N ALA A 233 6.45 24.52 16.09
CA ALA A 233 7.36 24.49 14.95
C ALA A 233 6.66 24.84 13.62
N ILE A 234 5.46 24.30 13.39
CA ILE A 234 4.63 24.66 12.22
C ILE A 234 4.30 26.16 12.24
N ARG A 235 3.93 26.72 13.40
CA ARG A 235 3.62 28.15 13.54
C ARG A 235 4.86 29.03 13.30
N LEU A 236 6.02 28.65 13.84
CA LEU A 236 7.29 29.32 13.58
C LEU A 236 7.64 29.32 12.09
N ARG A 237 7.51 28.16 11.42
CA ARG A 237 7.74 28.03 9.97
C ARG A 237 6.82 28.95 9.17
N ASN A 238 5.52 28.93 9.46
CA ASN A 238 4.56 29.77 8.75
C ASN A 238 4.83 31.27 9.00
N ARG A 239 5.24 31.64 10.22
CA ARG A 239 5.64 33.01 10.56
C ARG A 239 6.91 33.44 9.82
N LEU A 240 7.89 32.54 9.70
CA LEU A 240 9.13 32.76 8.95
C LEU A 240 8.86 32.87 7.44
N TRP A 241 7.97 32.05 6.90
CA TRP A 241 7.55 32.12 5.50
C TRP A 241 6.83 33.44 5.17
N GLY A 242 5.91 33.87 6.04
CA GLY A 242 5.22 35.15 5.88
C GLY A 242 6.14 36.38 5.98
N LEU A 243 7.28 36.26 6.68
CA LEU A 243 8.33 37.28 6.69
C LEU A 243 9.14 37.29 5.38
N GLY A 244 9.19 36.18 4.64
CA GLY A 244 9.91 36.03 3.37
C GLY A 244 9.21 36.73 2.19
N ASP A 245 7.90 36.53 2.01
CA ASP A 245 7.15 37.08 0.86
C ASP A 245 7.06 38.62 0.87
N ALA A 246 7.13 39.25 2.05
CA ALA A 246 7.13 40.71 2.20
C ALA A 246 8.47 41.36 1.78
N THR A 247 9.58 40.61 1.77
CA THR A 247 10.89 41.14 1.31
C THR A 247 10.99 41.19 -0.22
N ALA A 248 10.30 40.30 -0.93
CA ALA A 248 10.26 40.27 -2.39
C ALA A 248 9.38 41.37 -3.00
N THR A 249 8.37 41.84 -2.25
CA THR A 249 7.43 42.89 -2.71
C THR A 249 7.92 44.31 -2.45
N ALA A 250 8.88 44.51 -1.54
CA ALA A 250 9.52 45.81 -1.33
C ALA A 250 10.53 46.18 -2.44
N THR A 251 11.07 45.19 -3.15
CA THR A 251 12.04 45.39 -4.25
C THR A 251 11.42 45.77 -5.60
N SER A 252 10.09 45.80 -5.73
CA SER A 252 9.42 46.03 -7.04
C SER A 252 8.60 47.33 -7.14
N ARG A 253 8.67 48.25 -6.17
CA ARG A 253 8.02 49.58 -6.29
C ARG A 253 9.07 50.67 -6.44
N THR A 254 9.37 50.99 -7.69
CA THR A 254 10.06 52.21 -8.10
C THR A 254 9.13 53.41 -7.90
N SER A 255 9.27 54.14 -6.80
CA SER A 255 8.86 55.55 -6.65
C SER A 255 9.65 56.17 -5.49
N PRO A 256 10.19 57.39 -5.62
CA PRO A 256 11.03 58.00 -4.59
C PRO A 256 10.23 58.81 -3.56
N ALA A 257 10.75 58.81 -2.32
CA ALA A 257 10.51 59.72 -1.17
C ALA A 257 9.35 59.42 -0.19
N PRO A 258 9.41 59.92 1.07
CA PRO A 258 10.54 59.95 2.01
C PRO A 258 10.12 59.41 3.41
N ASP A 259 10.73 58.33 3.89
CA ASP A 259 10.84 58.01 5.34
C ASP A 259 11.74 56.77 5.51
N ALA A 260 13.03 56.96 5.25
CA ALA A 260 14.04 55.90 5.27
C ALA A 260 14.37 55.39 6.69
N CYS A 261 14.07 56.18 7.74
CA CYS A 261 14.46 55.84 9.12
C CYS A 261 13.47 54.90 9.83
N ALA A 262 12.15 55.09 9.64
CA ALA A 262 11.13 54.21 10.21
C ALA A 262 11.08 52.84 9.51
N THR A 263 11.37 52.83 8.20
CA THR A 263 11.49 51.60 7.40
C THR A 263 12.74 50.80 7.77
N ALA A 264 13.87 51.44 8.09
CA ALA A 264 15.08 50.76 8.56
C ALA A 264 14.89 50.05 9.91
N SER A 265 14.24 50.68 10.89
CA SER A 265 13.94 50.06 12.20
C SER A 265 13.02 48.84 12.06
N ALA A 266 11.98 48.95 11.24
CA ALA A 266 11.05 47.84 10.97
C ALA A 266 11.73 46.68 10.22
N VAL A 267 12.69 46.97 9.33
CA VAL A 267 13.51 45.96 8.65
C VAL A 267 14.46 45.29 9.65
N GLN A 268 15.08 46.05 10.55
CA GLN A 268 16.01 45.52 11.56
C GLN A 268 15.30 44.63 12.59
N GLU A 269 14.12 45.04 13.06
CA GLU A 269 13.29 44.23 13.96
C GLU A 269 12.81 42.92 13.28
N ARG A 270 12.48 42.97 11.97
CA ARG A 270 12.14 41.78 11.17
C ARG A 270 13.33 40.84 10.96
N THR A 271 14.54 41.38 10.75
CA THR A 271 15.77 40.59 10.63
C THR A 271 16.11 39.93 11.96
N ALA A 272 16.00 40.64 13.08
CA ALA A 272 16.20 40.08 14.42
C ALA A 272 15.20 38.96 14.75
N VAL A 273 13.91 39.12 14.38
CA VAL A 273 12.89 38.06 14.50
C VAL A 273 13.24 36.86 13.63
N ARG A 274 13.69 37.07 12.39
CA ARG A 274 14.12 36.00 11.49
C ARG A 274 15.33 35.23 12.03
N GLU A 275 16.37 35.92 12.47
CA GLU A 275 17.55 35.31 13.08
C GLU A 275 17.21 34.53 14.35
N SER A 276 16.31 35.07 15.16
CA SER A 276 15.89 34.39 16.38
C SER A 276 15.05 33.13 16.12
N ILE A 277 14.20 33.15 15.08
CA ILE A 277 13.48 31.95 14.64
C ILE A 277 14.47 30.92 14.07
N VAL A 278 15.49 31.35 13.33
CA VAL A 278 16.56 30.46 12.83
C VAL A 278 17.33 29.81 13.99
N VAL A 279 17.59 30.54 15.08
CA VAL A 279 18.21 29.98 16.30
C VAL A 279 17.28 28.98 17.00
N ALA A 280 15.98 29.27 17.10
CA ALA A 280 14.99 28.32 17.62
C ALA A 280 14.89 27.05 16.74
N CYS A 281 15.12 27.17 15.43
CA CYS A 281 15.19 26.06 14.47
C CYS A 281 16.55 25.31 14.46
N ARG A 282 17.51 25.65 15.33
CA ARG A 282 18.75 24.86 15.51
C ARG A 282 18.55 23.62 16.40
N PHE A 283 17.41 23.50 17.06
CA PHE A 283 16.91 22.18 17.47
C PHE A 283 16.60 21.38 16.21
N ASN A 284 16.98 20.10 16.15
CA ASN A 284 16.94 19.20 14.98
C ASN A 284 15.59 19.17 14.23
N ILE A 285 15.27 20.22 13.49
CA ILE A 285 14.05 20.40 12.71
C ILE A 285 14.44 21.16 11.44
N ASP A 286 14.87 20.43 10.41
CA ASP A 286 15.25 20.97 9.11
C ASP A 286 14.00 21.15 8.19
N PRO A 287 13.69 22.37 7.72
CA PRO A 287 12.52 22.65 6.89
C PRO A 287 12.73 22.43 5.38
N SER A 288 13.84 21.84 4.93
CA SER A 288 14.24 21.85 3.50
C SER A 288 14.89 20.57 2.99
N ILE A 289 14.13 19.49 2.82
CA ILE A 289 14.72 18.22 2.33
C ILE A 289 14.32 17.97 0.87
N VAL A 290 15.35 17.59 0.08
CA VAL A 290 15.45 17.29 -1.36
C VAL A 290 15.31 15.78 -1.60
N PHE A 291 14.48 15.35 -2.56
CA PHE A 291 14.23 13.93 -2.85
C PHE A 291 15.55 13.20 -3.19
N PRO A 292 15.91 12.14 -2.46
CA PRO A 292 17.11 11.36 -2.76
C PRO A 292 16.80 10.22 -3.76
N THR A 293 17.84 9.66 -4.39
CA THR A 293 17.74 8.69 -5.50
C THR A 293 17.81 7.22 -5.07
N ASP A 294 18.05 6.98 -3.77
CA ASP A 294 18.12 5.66 -3.14
C ASP A 294 16.77 5.35 -2.43
N ALA A 295 16.23 4.14 -2.53
CA ALA A 295 14.99 3.73 -1.87
C ALA A 295 15.01 3.94 -0.34
N ALA A 296 16.14 3.69 0.33
CA ALA A 296 16.29 3.90 1.78
C ALA A 296 16.42 5.39 2.15
N ALA A 297 16.96 6.20 1.24
CA ALA A 297 16.99 7.64 1.39
C ALA A 297 15.62 8.26 1.06
N ILE A 298 14.88 7.75 0.05
CA ILE A 298 13.53 8.19 -0.31
C ILE A 298 12.63 7.95 0.88
N GLN A 299 12.73 6.78 1.51
CA GLN A 299 12.00 6.42 2.73
C GLN A 299 12.32 7.35 3.91
N ARG A 300 13.57 7.80 4.07
CA ARG A 300 13.96 8.80 5.08
C ARG A 300 13.47 10.21 4.76
N TRP A 301 13.48 10.60 3.49
CA TRP A 301 13.00 11.89 2.99
C TRP A 301 11.48 12.02 3.06
N SER A 302 10.78 10.97 2.66
CA SER A 302 9.32 10.93 2.66
C SER A 302 8.79 10.92 4.10
N CYS A 303 9.46 10.26 5.05
CA CYS A 303 9.16 10.35 6.49
C CYS A 303 9.28 11.77 7.09
N GLN A 304 9.81 12.76 6.36
CA GLN A 304 9.92 14.16 6.81
C GLN A 304 8.75 15.05 6.34
N PHE A 305 8.09 14.70 5.24
CA PHE A 305 6.94 15.44 4.69
C PHE A 305 5.63 14.69 4.85
N LEU A 306 5.73 13.39 5.10
CA LEU A 306 4.63 12.46 5.23
C LEU A 306 4.86 11.78 6.58
N SER A 307 3.97 12.02 7.52
CA SER A 307 4.03 11.31 8.78
C SER A 307 3.52 9.89 8.57
N ASP A 308 4.01 8.97 9.37
CA ASP A 308 3.43 7.66 9.58
C ASP A 308 1.90 7.85 9.70
N THR A 309 1.40 8.66 10.63
CA THR A 309 -0.06 8.93 10.80
C THR A 309 -0.81 9.65 9.66
N MET A 310 -0.16 10.01 8.54
CA MET A 310 -0.75 10.80 7.48
C MET A 310 -1.65 9.93 6.60
N TRP A 311 -2.83 10.44 6.32
CA TRP A 311 -3.88 9.70 5.67
C TRP A 311 -3.54 9.51 4.17
N PRO A 312 -3.65 8.31 3.60
CA PRO A 312 -3.19 8.07 2.23
C PRO A 312 -3.74 8.96 1.08
N LEU A 313 -4.91 9.61 1.23
CA LEU A 313 -5.29 10.68 0.31
C LEU A 313 -4.50 11.97 0.56
N GLU A 314 -4.33 12.37 1.81
CA GLU A 314 -3.50 13.53 2.19
C GLU A 314 -2.04 13.32 1.81
N ARG A 315 -1.52 12.09 1.93
CA ARG A 315 -0.19 11.73 1.44
C ARG A 315 -0.10 11.90 -0.07
N ALA A 316 -1.11 11.47 -0.81
CA ALA A 316 -1.19 11.64 -2.27
C ALA A 316 -1.31 13.12 -2.67
N GLU A 317 -2.07 13.92 -1.93
CA GLU A 317 -2.23 15.36 -2.15
C GLU A 317 -0.96 16.16 -1.79
N VAL A 318 -0.30 15.87 -0.66
CA VAL A 318 0.96 16.49 -0.24
C VAL A 318 2.08 16.20 -1.23
N ILE A 319 2.18 14.97 -1.74
CA ILE A 319 3.18 14.63 -2.76
C ILE A 319 2.85 15.32 -4.10
N THR A 320 1.59 15.36 -4.51
CA THR A 320 1.16 16.05 -5.74
C THR A 320 1.44 17.56 -5.63
N ASP A 321 1.20 18.16 -4.47
CA ASP A 321 1.42 19.58 -4.19
C ASP A 321 2.92 19.94 -4.09
N VAL A 322 3.78 19.05 -3.55
CA VAL A 322 5.25 19.22 -3.54
C VAL A 322 5.85 19.10 -4.95
N ILE A 323 5.38 18.16 -5.77
CA ILE A 323 5.78 17.99 -7.18
C ILE A 323 5.42 19.23 -8.00
N CYS A 324 4.20 19.76 -7.81
CA CYS A 324 3.70 20.95 -8.49
C CYS A 324 4.39 22.25 -8.02
N ARG A 325 4.60 22.45 -6.71
CA ARG A 325 5.19 23.69 -6.16
C ARG A 325 6.71 23.80 -6.33
N LYS A 326 7.44 22.67 -6.31
CA LYS A 326 8.91 22.67 -6.49
C LYS A 326 9.35 22.47 -7.96
N ARG A 327 8.42 22.45 -8.92
CA ARG A 327 8.66 22.18 -10.35
C ARG A 327 9.51 20.92 -10.61
N LEU A 328 9.33 19.88 -9.80
CA LEU A 328 10.03 18.61 -9.97
C LEU A 328 9.34 17.86 -11.12
N LEU A 329 10.05 17.56 -12.21
CA LEU A 329 9.49 16.84 -13.35
C LEU A 329 8.95 15.48 -12.89
N PRO A 330 7.64 15.17 -13.07
CA PRO A 330 7.08 13.93 -12.57
C PRO A 330 7.62 12.77 -13.40
N ARG A 331 8.55 12.00 -12.83
CA ARG A 331 8.84 10.65 -13.32
C ARG A 331 7.89 9.67 -12.62
N ARG A 332 7.44 8.68 -13.40
CA ARG A 332 6.58 7.53 -13.05
C ARG A 332 6.89 6.88 -11.68
N VAL A 333 8.13 6.98 -11.22
CA VAL A 333 8.64 6.50 -9.92
C VAL A 333 7.91 7.11 -8.72
N ALA A 334 7.53 8.39 -8.74
CA ALA A 334 6.89 9.05 -7.58
C ALA A 334 5.45 8.56 -7.31
N VAL A 335 4.72 8.20 -8.37
CA VAL A 335 3.35 7.67 -8.29
C VAL A 335 3.35 6.21 -7.82
N ASP A 336 4.34 5.43 -8.26
CA ASP A 336 4.52 4.03 -7.86
C ASP A 336 5.00 3.90 -6.38
N CYS A 337 5.65 4.92 -5.82
CA CYS A 337 6.05 4.98 -4.40
C CYS A 337 4.89 5.33 -3.44
N LEU A 338 3.99 6.22 -3.85
CA LEU A 338 2.83 6.63 -3.04
C LEU A 338 1.93 5.47 -2.68
N SER A 339 1.73 4.60 -3.65
CA SER A 339 0.75 3.54 -3.58
C SER A 339 1.24 2.30 -2.85
N ASN A 340 2.51 1.96 -3.04
CA ASN A 340 3.34 1.11 -2.17
C ASN A 340 3.13 1.41 -0.68
N TRP A 341 3.25 2.70 -0.36
CA TRP A 341 3.18 3.25 0.99
C TRP A 341 1.80 3.18 1.60
N CYS A 342 0.74 3.39 0.83
CA CYS A 342 -0.65 3.41 1.35
C CYS A 342 -1.12 2.06 1.92
N LEU A 343 -0.41 0.97 1.63
CA LEU A 343 -0.84 -0.40 1.91
C LEU A 343 0.07 -1.12 2.90
N THR A 344 1.39 -0.93 2.81
CA THR A 344 2.36 -1.39 3.83
C THR A 344 2.11 -0.70 5.16
N ASP A 345 1.64 0.54 5.11
CA ASP A 345 1.26 1.27 6.29
C ASP A 345 -0.05 0.78 6.91
N LEU A 346 -0.96 0.11 6.17
CA LEU A 346 -2.19 -0.46 6.76
C LEU A 346 -1.91 -1.51 7.86
N GLU A 347 -0.72 -2.12 7.85
CA GLU A 347 -0.30 -3.16 8.79
C GLU A 347 0.61 -2.62 9.91
N ARG A 348 1.12 -1.39 9.81
CA ARG A 348 2.07 -0.88 10.79
C ARG A 348 1.41 -0.67 12.16
N PRO A 349 2.15 -0.92 13.26
CA PRO A 349 1.63 -0.72 14.61
C PRO A 349 1.09 0.69 14.81
N TRP A 350 1.69 1.71 14.20
CA TRP A 350 1.20 3.09 14.32
C TRP A 350 -0.10 3.32 13.54
N PHE A 351 -0.39 2.59 12.46
CA PHE A 351 -1.64 2.70 11.70
C PHE A 351 -2.73 2.01 12.49
N SER A 352 -2.53 0.76 12.89
CA SER A 352 -3.40 0.09 13.87
C SER A 352 -3.52 0.86 15.19
N SER A 353 -2.53 1.68 15.58
CA SER A 353 -2.63 2.64 16.69
C SER A 353 -3.45 3.89 16.32
N ALA A 354 -3.35 4.41 15.10
CA ALA A 354 -4.20 5.47 14.56
C ALA A 354 -5.68 5.03 14.44
N PHE A 355 -5.95 3.73 14.23
CA PHE A 355 -7.29 3.12 14.25
C PHE A 355 -7.70 2.57 15.63
N ALA A 356 -6.76 2.37 16.57
CA ALA A 356 -7.04 2.17 17.99
C ALA A 356 -7.31 3.51 18.73
N ILE A 357 -6.88 4.62 18.13
CA ILE A 357 -7.27 5.98 18.53
C ILE A 357 -8.75 6.26 18.21
N GLY A 358 -9.41 5.44 17.40
CA GLY A 358 -10.86 5.52 17.22
C GLY A 358 -11.66 5.22 18.49
N GLY A 359 -11.10 4.49 19.46
CA GLY A 359 -11.73 4.45 20.77
C GLY A 359 -11.36 5.61 21.69
N ALA A 360 -10.46 6.50 21.31
CA ALA A 360 -10.37 7.81 21.92
C ALA A 360 -11.04 8.83 21.02
N GLY A 361 -12.34 8.63 20.84
CA GLY A 361 -13.27 9.71 20.55
C GLY A 361 -13.23 10.16 19.11
N GLU A 362 -13.84 9.36 18.26
CA GLU A 362 -14.18 9.80 16.93
C GLU A 362 -15.37 10.81 16.97
N THR A 363 -15.03 12.04 16.56
CA THR A 363 -15.58 13.09 15.66
C THR A 363 -16.98 13.76 15.71
N ASN A 364 -16.92 14.93 15.05
CA ASN A 364 -17.84 15.60 14.13
C ASN A 364 -19.15 16.21 14.64
N THR A 365 -19.20 17.52 14.45
CA THR A 365 -20.11 18.07 13.44
C THR A 365 -19.32 18.69 12.28
N GLN A 366 -19.70 18.31 11.06
CA GLN A 366 -19.50 19.03 9.80
C GLN A 366 -20.89 19.56 9.38
N ALA A 367 -21.01 20.88 9.21
CA ALA A 367 -21.85 21.50 8.19
C ALA A 367 -21.19 22.85 7.84
N GLU A 368 -20.36 22.76 6.79
CA GLU A 368 -19.93 23.84 5.89
C GLU A 368 -19.06 24.95 6.51
N ARG A 369 -17.76 24.65 6.67
CA ARG A 369 -16.67 24.79 5.67
C ARG A 369 -16.22 26.25 5.65
N GLU A 370 -14.97 26.52 5.99
CA GLU A 370 -13.86 26.08 5.15
C GLU A 370 -12.76 25.33 5.93
N VAL A 371 -12.54 24.08 5.49
CA VAL A 371 -11.40 23.19 5.72
C VAL A 371 -11.22 22.64 7.15
N SER A 372 -12.20 21.79 7.49
CA SER A 372 -12.17 20.81 8.59
C SER A 372 -11.30 19.59 8.26
N THR A 373 -10.23 19.33 9.01
CA THR A 373 -9.48 18.06 8.95
C THR A 373 -9.89 17.13 10.10
N ASN A 374 -11.18 16.78 10.16
CA ASN A 374 -11.63 15.50 10.72
C ASN A 374 -11.80 14.61 9.51
N VAL A 375 -10.72 13.96 9.11
CA VAL A 375 -10.84 12.95 8.08
C VAL A 375 -11.35 11.70 8.81
N ASP A 376 -12.54 11.23 8.42
CA ASP A 376 -13.20 10.06 9.02
C ASP A 376 -12.26 8.84 8.86
N GLU A 377 -12.10 7.99 9.90
CA GLU A 377 -11.32 6.73 9.79
C GLU A 377 -11.72 5.93 8.57
N ALA A 378 -13.04 5.92 8.30
CA ALA A 378 -13.56 5.36 7.08
C ALA A 378 -13.14 6.17 5.84
N VAL A 379 -13.26 7.50 5.82
CA VAL A 379 -12.96 8.32 4.63
C VAL A 379 -11.54 8.11 4.20
N VAL A 380 -10.57 8.18 5.08
CA VAL A 380 -9.19 8.02 4.63
C VAL A 380 -8.86 6.60 4.36
N TYR A 381 -9.24 5.66 5.21
CA TYR A 381 -8.97 4.29 4.87
C TYR A 381 -9.56 3.98 3.48
N CYS A 382 -10.79 4.47 3.21
CA CYS A 382 -11.41 4.37 1.90
C CYS A 382 -10.61 5.12 0.84
N THR A 383 -10.02 6.27 1.15
CA THR A 383 -9.33 7.07 0.15
C THR A 383 -7.87 6.64 -0.06
N ALA A 384 -7.28 6.00 0.93
CA ALA A 384 -6.07 5.20 0.87
C ALA A 384 -6.21 4.05 -0.07
N LEU A 385 -7.26 3.31 0.20
CA LEU A 385 -7.66 2.18 -0.59
C LEU A 385 -7.98 2.69 -2.00
N SER A 386 -8.72 3.79 -2.18
CA SER A 386 -8.99 4.36 -3.50
C SER A 386 -7.71 4.83 -4.23
N CYS A 387 -6.76 5.48 -3.55
CA CYS A 387 -5.49 5.89 -4.14
C CYS A 387 -4.63 4.69 -4.53
N ALA A 388 -4.53 3.69 -3.66
CA ALA A 388 -3.88 2.42 -3.94
C ALA A 388 -4.55 1.68 -5.10
N LEU A 389 -5.88 1.71 -5.17
CA LEU A 389 -6.67 1.07 -6.22
C LEU A 389 -6.72 1.85 -7.54
N LYS A 390 -6.10 3.04 -7.65
CA LYS A 390 -5.96 3.74 -8.94
C LYS A 390 -5.14 2.92 -9.94
N ASP A 391 -4.11 2.21 -9.48
CA ASP A 391 -3.34 1.24 -10.28
C ASP A 391 -3.00 0.01 -9.43
N PRO A 392 -4.00 -0.82 -9.11
CA PRO A 392 -3.87 -1.88 -8.10
C PRO A 392 -2.76 -2.88 -8.42
N LYS A 393 -2.54 -3.12 -9.71
CA LYS A 393 -1.50 -4.02 -10.22
C LYS A 393 -0.10 -3.56 -9.80
N ARG A 394 0.18 -2.27 -9.84
CA ARG A 394 1.49 -1.73 -9.42
C ARG A 394 1.58 -1.47 -7.93
N ASN A 395 0.43 -1.36 -7.27
CA ASN A 395 0.33 -0.75 -5.95
C ASN A 395 0.15 -1.77 -4.83
N LEU A 396 -0.60 -2.84 -5.09
CA LEU A 396 -0.84 -3.95 -4.15
C LEU A 396 0.02 -5.15 -4.49
N VAL A 397 0.19 -5.38 -5.79
CA VAL A 397 0.71 -6.63 -6.34
C VAL A 397 2.24 -6.60 -6.47
N ASP A 398 2.80 -5.59 -7.14
CA ASP A 398 4.27 -5.44 -7.26
C ASP A 398 4.98 -5.21 -5.91
N ASN A 399 4.21 -4.88 -4.86
CA ASN A 399 4.70 -4.39 -3.56
C ASN A 399 4.58 -5.40 -2.42
N ARG A 400 4.25 -6.66 -2.76
CA ARG A 400 4.23 -7.79 -1.81
C ARG A 400 3.16 -7.64 -0.71
N LEU A 401 2.05 -6.95 -1.01
CA LEU A 401 0.95 -6.70 -0.06
C LEU A 401 -0.21 -7.67 -0.25
N LEU A 402 0.11 -8.92 -0.55
CA LEU A 402 -0.87 -9.96 -0.86
C LEU A 402 -1.68 -10.36 0.38
N LEU A 403 -1.04 -10.45 1.56
CA LEU A 403 -1.73 -10.68 2.83
C LEU A 403 -2.73 -9.57 3.14
N GLN A 404 -2.30 -8.31 2.99
CA GLN A 404 -3.16 -7.16 3.19
C GLN A 404 -4.32 -7.17 2.19
N TYR A 405 -4.08 -7.44 0.91
CA TYR A 405 -5.14 -7.57 -0.10
C TYR A 405 -6.15 -8.67 0.29
N ALA A 406 -5.68 -9.84 0.72
CA ALA A 406 -6.54 -10.95 1.17
C ALA A 406 -7.38 -10.57 2.40
N LYS A 407 -6.81 -9.80 3.32
CA LYS A 407 -7.52 -9.25 4.49
C LYS A 407 -8.60 -8.23 4.09
N LEU A 408 -8.28 -7.34 3.14
CA LEU A 408 -9.23 -6.36 2.62
C LEU A 408 -10.41 -7.03 1.90
N LEU A 409 -10.15 -8.11 1.16
CA LEU A 409 -11.20 -8.96 0.57
C LEU A 409 -12.08 -9.61 1.65
N SER A 410 -11.49 -10.17 2.71
CA SER A 410 -12.24 -10.89 3.75
C SER A 410 -13.12 -9.97 4.61
N GLU A 411 -12.63 -8.77 4.90
CA GLU A 411 -13.37 -7.71 5.59
C GLU A 411 -14.48 -7.10 4.71
N GLY A 412 -14.47 -7.37 3.39
CA GLY A 412 -15.43 -6.85 2.42
C GLY A 412 -15.18 -5.39 2.03
N GLU A 413 -13.94 -4.92 2.19
CA GLU A 413 -13.49 -3.58 1.78
C GLU A 413 -13.08 -3.56 0.30
N LEU A 414 -12.66 -4.71 -0.23
CA LEU A 414 -12.45 -4.96 -1.64
C LEU A 414 -13.49 -5.93 -2.18
N ASP A 415 -14.06 -5.58 -3.34
CA ASP A 415 -14.94 -6.45 -4.08
C ASP A 415 -14.09 -7.38 -4.97
N PRO A 416 -14.37 -8.70 -5.01
CA PRO A 416 -13.67 -9.64 -5.89
C PRO A 416 -13.84 -9.32 -7.39
N SER A 417 -14.87 -8.56 -7.78
CA SER A 417 -15.07 -8.10 -9.17
C SER A 417 -14.14 -6.95 -9.61
N HIS A 418 -13.35 -6.40 -8.68
CA HIS A 418 -12.45 -5.30 -8.98
C HIS A 418 -11.32 -5.73 -9.97
N SER A 419 -10.90 -4.82 -10.85
CA SER A 419 -9.89 -5.08 -11.91
C SER A 419 -8.50 -5.50 -11.40
N SER A 420 -8.28 -5.34 -10.09
CA SER A 420 -7.09 -5.76 -9.35
C SER A 420 -7.05 -7.24 -9.06
N PHE A 421 -8.21 -7.87 -8.91
CA PHE A 421 -8.32 -9.24 -8.45
C PHE A 421 -7.53 -10.23 -9.34
N PRO A 422 -7.61 -10.18 -10.69
CA PRO A 422 -6.82 -11.07 -11.54
C PRO A 422 -5.31 -10.94 -11.32
N HIS A 423 -4.81 -9.72 -11.10
CA HIS A 423 -3.40 -9.43 -10.85
C HIS A 423 -2.96 -9.91 -9.46
N PHE A 424 -3.82 -9.72 -8.46
CA PHE A 424 -3.59 -10.24 -7.11
C PHE A 424 -3.47 -11.76 -7.12
N ILE A 425 -4.39 -12.45 -7.79
CA ILE A 425 -4.35 -13.91 -7.92
C ILE A 425 -3.13 -14.38 -8.71
N GLU A 426 -2.78 -13.68 -9.79
CA GLU A 426 -1.58 -13.95 -10.58
C GLU A 426 -0.33 -13.88 -9.68
N GLU A 427 -0.21 -12.84 -8.87
CA GLU A 427 0.94 -12.67 -7.97
C GLU A 427 0.96 -13.63 -6.78
N CYS A 428 -0.19 -13.99 -6.22
CA CYS A 428 -0.30 -15.09 -5.25
C CYS A 428 0.27 -16.38 -5.84
N GLY A 429 0.03 -16.61 -7.12
CA GLY A 429 0.61 -17.71 -7.85
C GLY A 429 2.12 -17.56 -8.09
N GLU A 430 2.65 -16.34 -8.27
CA GLU A 430 4.07 -16.06 -8.49
C GLU A 430 4.90 -15.90 -7.20
N SER A 431 4.25 -15.77 -6.04
CA SER A 431 4.93 -15.68 -4.76
C SER A 431 5.43 -17.05 -4.30
N HIS A 432 6.73 -17.12 -4.05
CA HIS A 432 7.42 -18.31 -3.54
C HIS A 432 7.77 -18.22 -2.06
N SER A 433 7.41 -17.11 -1.40
CA SER A 433 7.62 -16.90 0.03
C SER A 433 6.33 -17.18 0.79
N ASP A 434 6.40 -18.10 1.75
CA ASP A 434 5.26 -18.44 2.62
C ASP A 434 4.87 -17.27 3.54
N LEU A 435 5.79 -16.31 3.76
CA LEU A 435 5.55 -15.13 4.59
C LEU A 435 4.65 -14.08 3.92
N GLU A 436 4.51 -14.12 2.60
CA GLU A 436 3.79 -13.10 1.84
C GLU A 436 2.54 -13.62 1.16
N ARG A 437 2.53 -14.92 0.86
CA ARG A 437 1.40 -15.54 0.20
C ARG A 437 0.30 -15.87 1.24
N PRO A 438 -0.95 -15.43 1.02
CA PRO A 438 -2.04 -15.82 1.89
C PRO A 438 -2.31 -17.33 1.77
N ALA A 439 -2.52 -18.00 2.91
CA ALA A 439 -2.90 -19.42 2.93
C ALA A 439 -4.32 -19.63 2.38
N GLU A 440 -5.21 -18.67 2.62
CA GLU A 440 -6.58 -18.67 2.15
C GLU A 440 -7.01 -17.28 1.65
N ILE A 441 -7.92 -17.28 0.69
CA ILE A 441 -8.58 -16.08 0.18
C ILE A 441 -10.06 -16.24 0.50
N SER A 442 -10.61 -15.32 1.29
CA SER A 442 -12.03 -15.33 1.62
C SER A 442 -12.71 -14.03 1.23
N PHE A 443 -13.93 -14.11 0.71
CA PHE A 443 -14.75 -12.95 0.34
C PHE A 443 -16.23 -13.33 0.31
N LEU A 444 -17.11 -12.33 0.24
CA LEU A 444 -18.53 -12.52 0.00
C LEU A 444 -18.84 -12.37 -1.49
N LEU A 445 -19.71 -13.23 -2.00
CA LEU A 445 -20.21 -13.18 -3.36
C LEU A 445 -21.75 -13.12 -3.33
N GLN A 446 -22.35 -12.27 -4.14
CA GLN A 446 -23.81 -12.18 -4.24
C GLN A 446 -24.36 -13.40 -5.00
N LEU A 447 -25.46 -13.99 -4.51
CA LEU A 447 -26.15 -15.07 -5.23
C LEU A 447 -26.70 -14.58 -6.57
N THR A 448 -26.39 -15.31 -7.65
CA THR A 448 -26.95 -15.12 -8.99
C THR A 448 -27.37 -16.47 -9.57
N ASP A 449 -28.09 -16.45 -10.70
CA ASP A 449 -28.62 -17.66 -11.35
C ASP A 449 -27.54 -18.56 -11.98
N ARG A 450 -26.28 -18.11 -12.03
CA ARG A 450 -25.16 -18.88 -12.60
C ARG A 450 -24.59 -19.89 -11.60
N SER A 451 -23.96 -20.96 -12.09
CA SER A 451 -23.23 -21.87 -11.21
C SER A 451 -22.10 -21.13 -10.48
N VAL A 452 -21.82 -21.51 -9.23
CA VAL A 452 -20.80 -20.81 -8.41
C VAL A 452 -19.42 -20.88 -9.08
N MET A 453 -19.09 -22.01 -9.70
CA MET A 453 -17.81 -22.20 -10.39
C MET A 453 -17.66 -21.27 -11.60
N GLU A 454 -18.71 -21.07 -12.40
CA GLU A 454 -18.68 -20.10 -13.50
C GLU A 454 -18.48 -18.67 -13.00
N GLN A 455 -19.13 -18.31 -11.88
CA GLN A 455 -18.95 -17.01 -11.27
C GLN A 455 -17.50 -16.81 -10.79
N LEU A 456 -16.90 -17.82 -10.15
CA LEU A 456 -15.51 -17.76 -9.70
C LEU A 456 -14.53 -17.63 -10.87
N LEU A 457 -14.71 -18.39 -11.95
CA LEU A 457 -13.86 -18.30 -13.15
C LEU A 457 -14.01 -16.93 -13.84
N ALA A 458 -15.20 -16.34 -13.81
CA ALA A 458 -15.47 -15.02 -14.37
C ALA A 458 -14.77 -13.86 -13.61
N LEU A 459 -14.36 -14.06 -12.35
CA LEU A 459 -13.61 -13.05 -11.59
C LEU A 459 -12.22 -12.76 -12.19
N ALA A 460 -11.58 -13.77 -12.79
CA ALA A 460 -10.24 -13.63 -13.39
C ALA A 460 -10.07 -14.46 -14.67
N PRO A 461 -10.79 -14.12 -15.75
CA PRO A 461 -10.92 -14.98 -16.93
C PRO A 461 -9.63 -15.12 -17.72
N HIS A 462 -8.65 -14.23 -17.54
CA HIS A 462 -7.33 -14.29 -18.20
C HIS A 462 -6.20 -14.74 -17.26
N CYS A 463 -6.49 -14.97 -15.98
CA CYS A 463 -5.50 -15.47 -15.03
C CYS A 463 -5.37 -16.99 -15.18
N SER A 464 -4.28 -17.46 -15.78
CA SER A 464 -4.05 -18.88 -15.98
C SER A 464 -3.90 -19.63 -14.66
N TYR A 465 -3.22 -19.03 -13.67
CA TYR A 465 -3.09 -19.59 -12.33
C TYR A 465 -4.46 -19.86 -11.70
N TRP A 466 -5.35 -18.86 -11.71
CA TRP A 466 -6.70 -18.99 -11.15
C TRP A 466 -7.50 -20.09 -11.82
N ARG A 467 -7.50 -20.10 -13.15
CA ARG A 467 -8.22 -21.12 -13.93
C ARG A 467 -7.71 -22.51 -13.62
N THR A 468 -6.38 -22.71 -13.65
CA THR A 468 -5.82 -24.04 -13.40
C THR A 468 -6.02 -24.49 -11.96
N LEU A 469 -5.95 -23.59 -10.98
CA LEU A 469 -6.24 -23.90 -9.58
C LEU A 469 -7.68 -24.43 -9.43
N LEU A 470 -8.66 -23.73 -9.98
CA LEU A 470 -10.07 -24.11 -9.85
C LEU A 470 -10.45 -25.34 -10.70
N GLU A 471 -9.92 -25.47 -11.92
CA GLU A 471 -10.24 -26.61 -12.82
C GLU A 471 -9.56 -27.91 -12.39
N LYS A 472 -8.32 -27.84 -11.88
CA LYS A 472 -7.54 -29.03 -11.50
C LYS A 472 -7.69 -29.42 -10.04
N ARG A 473 -8.09 -28.50 -9.16
CA ARG A 473 -8.28 -28.72 -7.72
C ARG A 473 -9.56 -28.04 -7.22
N PRO A 474 -10.76 -28.44 -7.70
CA PRO A 474 -12.01 -27.83 -7.27
C PRO A 474 -12.25 -27.92 -5.75
N GLU A 475 -11.65 -28.91 -5.07
CA GLU A 475 -11.68 -29.09 -3.61
C GLU A 475 -11.00 -27.96 -2.81
N CYS A 476 -10.29 -27.04 -3.48
CA CYS A 476 -9.69 -25.89 -2.80
C CYS A 476 -10.70 -24.80 -2.44
N ALA A 477 -11.92 -24.83 -3.02
CA ALA A 477 -12.94 -23.81 -2.81
C ALA A 477 -14.09 -24.33 -1.92
N ASP A 478 -14.22 -23.75 -0.74
CA ASP A 478 -15.34 -23.97 0.19
C ASP A 478 -16.37 -22.84 0.08
N ILE A 479 -17.66 -23.21 0.09
CA ILE A 479 -18.76 -22.26 -0.07
C ILE A 479 -19.76 -22.44 1.08
N GLY A 480 -20.10 -21.35 1.77
CA GLY A 480 -21.06 -21.31 2.87
C GLY A 480 -22.13 -20.22 2.69
N ALA A 481 -23.26 -20.36 3.38
CA ALA A 481 -24.32 -19.34 3.39
C ALA A 481 -23.90 -18.11 4.21
N ALA A 482 -24.24 -16.91 3.75
CA ALA A 482 -24.05 -15.66 4.47
C ALA A 482 -25.35 -14.82 4.51
N PRO A 483 -25.50 -13.86 5.44
CA PRO A 483 -26.69 -13.01 5.51
C PRO A 483 -26.94 -12.18 4.23
N GLU A 484 -28.16 -11.67 4.06
CA GLU A 484 -28.56 -10.78 2.96
C GLU A 484 -28.38 -11.37 1.54
N GLY A 485 -28.54 -12.68 1.37
CA GLY A 485 -28.46 -13.32 0.04
C GLY A 485 -27.05 -13.37 -0.53
N HIS A 486 -26.03 -13.37 0.34
CA HIS A 486 -24.64 -13.58 -0.04
C HIS A 486 -24.19 -15.01 0.25
N MET A 487 -23.13 -15.44 -0.41
CA MET A 487 -22.36 -16.65 -0.10
C MET A 487 -20.98 -16.25 0.39
N ARG A 488 -20.51 -16.94 1.42
CA ARG A 488 -19.11 -16.87 1.84
C ARG A 488 -18.31 -17.85 1.00
N VAL A 489 -17.32 -17.34 0.28
CA VAL A 489 -16.37 -18.13 -0.50
C VAL A 489 -15.03 -18.14 0.25
N VAL A 490 -14.42 -19.31 0.38
CA VAL A 490 -13.06 -19.49 0.90
C VAL A 490 -12.28 -20.35 -0.08
N VAL A 491 -11.20 -19.82 -0.65
CA VAL A 491 -10.31 -20.55 -1.56
C VAL A 491 -8.96 -20.75 -0.88
N ARG A 492 -8.59 -22.01 -0.64
CA ARG A 492 -7.32 -22.39 -0.01
C ARG A 492 -6.23 -22.46 -1.08
N LEU A 493 -5.19 -21.65 -0.92
CA LEU A 493 -4.05 -21.71 -1.82
C LEU A 493 -3.12 -22.87 -1.41
N PRO A 494 -2.41 -23.51 -2.37
CA PRO A 494 -1.36 -24.45 -2.03
C PRO A 494 -0.33 -23.82 -1.08
N PRO A 495 0.13 -24.54 -0.04
CA PRO A 495 0.97 -23.98 1.03
C PRO A 495 2.35 -23.56 0.51
N GLU A 496 2.88 -24.29 -0.47
CA GLU A 496 4.20 -24.02 -1.06
C GLU A 496 4.06 -23.70 -2.55
N HIS A 497 4.98 -22.87 -3.04
CA HIS A 497 5.10 -22.62 -4.47
C HIS A 497 5.71 -23.82 -5.20
N GLU A 498 5.24 -24.08 -6.42
CA GLU A 498 5.59 -25.27 -7.18
C GLU A 498 7.09 -25.42 -7.43
N CYS A 499 7.80 -24.32 -7.71
CA CYS A 499 9.27 -24.33 -7.84
C CYS A 499 9.99 -24.72 -6.53
N VAL A 500 9.46 -24.31 -5.38
CA VAL A 500 10.04 -24.65 -4.07
C VAL A 500 9.84 -26.13 -3.81
N ARG A 501 8.62 -26.62 -3.96
CA ARG A 501 8.28 -28.04 -3.83
C ARG A 501 9.13 -28.91 -4.77
N ALA A 502 9.32 -28.47 -6.01
CA ALA A 502 10.16 -29.17 -6.97
C ALA A 502 11.64 -29.19 -6.57
N ALA A 503 12.18 -28.07 -6.08
CA ALA A 503 13.54 -28.01 -5.58
C ALA A 503 13.74 -28.95 -4.39
N GLU A 504 12.74 -29.09 -3.51
CA GLU A 504 12.77 -30.04 -2.40
C GLU A 504 12.73 -31.49 -2.86
N THR A 505 11.86 -31.82 -3.83
CA THR A 505 11.86 -33.14 -4.47
C THR A 505 13.21 -33.46 -5.11
N MET A 506 13.82 -32.50 -5.82
CA MET A 506 15.16 -32.66 -6.42
C MET A 506 16.26 -32.83 -5.36
N ARG A 507 16.18 -32.14 -4.21
CA ARG A 507 17.11 -32.29 -3.08
C ARG A 507 16.97 -33.65 -2.38
N ALA A 508 15.75 -34.17 -2.29
CA ALA A 508 15.46 -35.47 -1.71
C ALA A 508 15.86 -36.64 -2.62
N GLY A 509 15.98 -36.39 -3.93
CA GLY A 509 16.46 -37.36 -4.91
C GLY A 509 17.94 -37.72 -4.72
N ASP A 510 18.32 -38.93 -5.17
CA ASP A 510 19.69 -39.42 -5.13
C ASP A 510 20.58 -38.67 -6.16
N PRO A 511 21.54 -37.83 -5.72
CA PRO A 511 22.37 -37.02 -6.63
C PRO A 511 23.26 -37.86 -7.56
N LEU A 512 23.53 -39.14 -7.25
CA LEU A 512 24.28 -40.03 -8.14
C LEU A 512 23.45 -40.52 -9.35
N LYS A 513 22.12 -40.51 -9.26
CA LYS A 513 21.23 -41.02 -10.33
C LYS A 513 20.82 -39.94 -11.34
N SER A 514 20.87 -38.67 -10.95
CA SER A 514 20.47 -37.54 -11.80
C SER A 514 21.28 -36.28 -11.45
N PRO A 515 22.46 -36.06 -12.05
CA PRO A 515 23.25 -34.87 -11.78
C PRO A 515 22.50 -33.61 -12.23
N LEU A 516 22.54 -32.56 -11.41
CA LEU A 516 21.91 -31.29 -11.74
C LEU A 516 22.65 -30.62 -12.92
N PRO A 517 21.93 -30.09 -13.92
CA PRO A 517 22.56 -29.45 -15.07
C PRO A 517 23.29 -28.16 -14.65
N ILE A 518 24.47 -27.94 -15.23
CA ILE A 518 25.29 -26.74 -15.03
C ILE A 518 25.08 -25.81 -16.23
N PHE A 519 24.78 -24.54 -15.96
CA PHE A 519 24.60 -23.53 -17.01
C PHE A 519 25.81 -22.59 -17.09
N PRO A 520 26.26 -22.23 -18.30
CA PRO A 520 27.33 -21.24 -18.44
C PRO A 520 26.90 -19.87 -17.89
N VAL A 521 27.71 -19.31 -17.00
CA VAL A 521 27.54 -17.95 -16.47
C VAL A 521 28.24 -16.98 -17.41
N VAL A 522 27.49 -16.00 -17.91
CA VAL A 522 27.99 -14.90 -18.76
C VAL A 522 28.54 -13.77 -17.91
N TYR A 523 27.86 -13.48 -16.79
CA TYR A 523 28.23 -12.43 -15.85
C TYR A 523 27.66 -12.72 -14.46
N GLU A 524 28.40 -12.45 -13.39
CA GLU A 524 27.91 -12.57 -12.01
C GLU A 524 28.63 -11.56 -11.11
N ASP A 525 27.85 -10.85 -10.29
CA ASP A 525 28.33 -10.02 -9.16
C ASP A 525 27.41 -10.23 -7.94
N ASP A 526 27.43 -9.31 -6.97
CA ASP A 526 26.60 -9.41 -5.75
C ASP A 526 25.09 -9.18 -6.02
N ASP A 527 24.73 -8.48 -7.10
CA ASP A 527 23.36 -8.05 -7.40
C ASP A 527 22.74 -8.76 -8.62
N LEU A 528 23.56 -9.27 -9.55
CA LEU A 528 23.16 -9.76 -10.86
C LEU A 528 23.77 -11.15 -11.16
N LEU A 529 23.00 -11.97 -11.86
CA LEU A 529 23.45 -13.20 -12.48
C LEU A 529 22.91 -13.26 -13.91
N VAL A 530 23.78 -13.35 -14.89
CA VAL A 530 23.42 -13.56 -16.29
C VAL A 530 23.92 -14.91 -16.74
N ILE A 531 23.00 -15.77 -17.17
CA ILE A 531 23.31 -17.11 -17.69
C ILE A 531 23.05 -17.19 -19.18
N ASN A 532 23.82 -18.05 -19.86
CA ASN A 532 23.47 -18.52 -21.20
C ASN A 532 22.51 -19.70 -21.05
N LYS A 533 21.21 -19.41 -21.05
CA LYS A 533 20.14 -20.40 -20.90
C LYS A 533 20.20 -21.37 -22.10
N PRO A 534 20.29 -22.69 -21.88
CA PRO A 534 20.16 -23.66 -22.96
C PRO A 534 18.71 -23.76 -23.46
N PRO A 535 18.48 -24.27 -24.67
CA PRO A 535 17.14 -24.60 -25.12
C PRO A 535 16.55 -25.77 -24.32
N HIS A 536 15.24 -25.99 -24.43
CA HIS A 536 14.45 -27.05 -23.78
C HIS A 536 14.35 -26.99 -22.25
N VAL A 537 14.93 -25.97 -21.61
CA VAL A 537 14.80 -25.73 -20.17
C VAL A 537 13.84 -24.57 -19.97
N ALA A 538 12.80 -24.73 -19.15
CA ALA A 538 11.89 -23.62 -18.85
C ALA A 538 12.57 -22.59 -17.93
N THR A 539 12.18 -21.31 -18.02
CA THR A 539 12.67 -20.31 -17.05
C THR A 539 12.12 -20.61 -15.65
N SER A 540 10.81 -20.88 -15.54
CA SER A 540 10.09 -21.20 -14.31
C SER A 540 8.89 -22.10 -14.65
N ARG A 541 8.48 -22.96 -13.71
CA ARG A 541 7.32 -23.88 -13.85
C ARG A 541 5.97 -23.25 -13.51
N HIS A 542 5.93 -21.97 -13.15
CA HIS A 542 4.71 -21.26 -12.76
C HIS A 542 3.63 -21.20 -13.88
N ALA A 543 2.35 -21.11 -13.48
CA ALA A 543 1.14 -21.16 -14.32
C ALA A 543 1.05 -20.13 -15.46
N LEU A 544 1.82 -19.04 -15.44
CA LEU A 544 1.94 -18.12 -16.59
C LEU A 544 2.85 -18.65 -17.71
N SER A 545 3.64 -19.69 -17.44
CA SER A 545 4.71 -20.18 -18.32
C SER A 545 4.41 -21.53 -18.97
N CYS A 546 3.73 -22.47 -18.29
CA CYS A 546 3.58 -23.82 -18.82
C CYS A 546 2.23 -24.45 -18.47
N SER A 547 1.67 -25.16 -19.44
CA SER A 547 0.56 -26.12 -19.34
C SER A 547 0.91 -27.37 -18.52
N GLN A 548 1.85 -27.27 -17.57
CA GLN A 548 2.51 -28.40 -16.89
C GLN A 548 2.41 -28.30 -15.37
N LEU A 549 1.29 -27.78 -14.83
CA LEU A 549 0.93 -28.17 -13.48
C LEU A 549 0.86 -29.71 -13.46
N CYS A 550 1.71 -30.33 -12.65
CA CYS A 550 1.86 -31.79 -12.45
C CYS A 550 2.79 -32.57 -13.40
N ASP A 551 3.69 -31.94 -14.15
CA ASP A 551 4.83 -32.67 -14.76
C ASP A 551 6.05 -32.64 -13.83
N ASP A 552 6.14 -33.63 -12.93
CA ASP A 552 7.23 -33.74 -11.95
C ASP A 552 8.61 -33.97 -12.62
N LYS A 553 8.66 -34.29 -13.93
CA LYS A 553 9.89 -34.46 -14.69
C LYS A 553 10.38 -33.18 -15.35
N ALA A 554 9.55 -32.13 -15.42
CA ALA A 554 9.94 -30.86 -16.03
C ALA A 554 11.05 -30.16 -15.22
N THR A 555 12.11 -29.74 -15.90
CA THR A 555 13.25 -29.04 -15.30
C THR A 555 13.20 -27.56 -15.67
N ASP A 556 13.40 -26.68 -14.68
CA ASP A 556 13.40 -25.22 -14.87
C ASP A 556 14.50 -24.54 -14.07
N ILE A 557 14.92 -23.36 -14.54
CA ILE A 557 16.05 -22.61 -13.98
C ILE A 557 15.81 -22.21 -12.52
N VAL A 558 14.60 -21.73 -12.18
CA VAL A 558 14.30 -21.25 -10.82
C VAL A 558 14.36 -22.41 -9.82
N SER A 559 13.74 -23.55 -10.10
CA SER A 559 13.79 -24.72 -9.21
C SER A 559 15.21 -25.23 -9.02
N LEU A 560 16.01 -25.28 -10.09
CA LEU A 560 17.43 -25.67 -10.00
C LEU A 560 18.26 -24.71 -9.13
N GLN A 561 18.04 -23.40 -9.25
CA GLN A 561 18.70 -22.42 -8.39
C GLN A 561 18.31 -22.59 -6.92
N LEU A 562 17.04 -22.87 -6.66
CA LEU A 562 16.52 -23.16 -5.33
C LEU A 562 17.10 -24.44 -4.74
N THR A 563 17.44 -25.45 -5.55
CA THR A 563 18.05 -26.71 -5.08
C THR A 563 19.41 -26.50 -4.41
N CYS A 564 20.20 -25.50 -4.82
CA CYS A 564 21.50 -25.19 -4.21
C CYS A 564 21.34 -24.64 -2.78
N LYS A 565 22.00 -25.20 -1.74
CA LYS A 565 21.88 -24.70 -0.36
C LYS A 565 22.29 -23.22 -0.20
N LYS A 566 23.53 -22.86 -0.56
CA LYS A 566 24.04 -21.49 -0.41
C LYS A 566 23.34 -20.46 -1.30
N ARG A 567 23.15 -20.77 -2.59
CA ARG A 567 22.52 -19.86 -3.56
C ARG A 567 20.99 -19.82 -3.41
N GLY A 568 20.37 -20.95 -3.12
CA GLY A 568 18.93 -21.07 -2.93
C GLY A 568 18.42 -20.29 -1.73
N ASP A 569 19.17 -20.20 -0.63
CA ASP A 569 18.75 -19.40 0.54
C ASP A 569 18.76 -17.90 0.26
N VAL A 570 19.74 -17.42 -0.52
CA VAL A 570 19.75 -16.02 -0.99
C VAL A 570 18.58 -15.81 -1.97
N MET A 571 18.43 -16.67 -2.98
CA MET A 571 17.38 -16.50 -3.98
C MET A 571 15.97 -16.64 -3.37
N ARG A 572 15.77 -17.48 -2.34
CA ARG A 572 14.49 -17.59 -1.64
C ARG A 572 14.01 -16.27 -1.05
N ARG A 573 14.95 -15.42 -0.60
CA ARG A 573 14.65 -14.11 -0.02
C ARG A 573 14.40 -13.03 -1.07
N VAL A 574 14.92 -13.21 -2.28
CA VAL A 574 14.74 -12.28 -3.39
C VAL A 574 13.37 -12.48 -4.04
N PHE A 575 12.68 -11.39 -4.34
CA PHE A 575 11.38 -11.42 -5.00
C PHE A 575 11.39 -12.24 -6.31
N ARG A 576 10.43 -13.18 -6.44
CA ARG A 576 10.35 -14.25 -7.47
C ARG A 576 11.71 -14.93 -7.77
N GLN A 577 12.54 -15.12 -6.74
CA GLN A 577 13.81 -15.85 -6.81
C GLN A 577 14.77 -15.25 -7.81
N GLY A 578 14.73 -13.91 -7.91
CA GLY A 578 15.56 -13.18 -8.85
C GLY A 578 15.03 -13.20 -10.27
N GLN A 579 13.90 -13.85 -10.58
CA GLN A 579 13.34 -13.80 -11.92
C GLN A 579 12.85 -12.38 -12.24
N VAL A 580 13.48 -11.72 -13.22
CA VAL A 580 13.12 -10.36 -13.68
C VAL A 580 12.60 -10.34 -15.11
N HIS A 581 12.85 -11.40 -15.88
CA HIS A 581 12.24 -11.66 -17.18
C HIS A 581 12.25 -13.15 -17.48
N ARG A 582 11.79 -13.56 -18.68
CA ARG A 582 11.74 -14.97 -19.08
C ARG A 582 12.08 -15.16 -20.55
N LEU A 583 12.54 -16.37 -20.87
CA LEU A 583 12.65 -16.91 -22.21
C LEU A 583 11.72 -18.13 -22.34
N ASP A 584 11.14 -18.33 -23.53
CA ASP A 584 10.38 -19.53 -23.86
C ASP A 584 11.28 -20.77 -23.68
N THR A 585 10.68 -21.93 -23.39
CA THR A 585 11.41 -23.19 -23.13
C THR A 585 12.43 -23.50 -24.23
N GLU A 586 12.02 -23.37 -25.49
CA GLU A 586 12.82 -23.64 -26.69
C GLU A 586 13.85 -22.54 -27.04
N THR A 587 13.75 -21.36 -26.40
CA THR A 587 14.63 -20.22 -26.69
C THR A 587 15.89 -20.28 -25.83
N SER A 588 17.06 -20.12 -26.45
CA SER A 588 18.37 -20.08 -25.77
C SER A 588 18.88 -18.65 -25.59
N GLY A 589 19.96 -18.46 -24.82
CA GLY A 589 20.68 -17.17 -24.73
C GLY A 589 20.59 -16.47 -23.38
N CYS A 590 20.85 -15.15 -23.37
CA CYS A 590 20.94 -14.35 -22.17
C CYS A 590 19.64 -14.35 -21.33
N LEU A 591 19.71 -14.94 -20.15
CA LEU A 591 18.71 -14.80 -19.09
C LEU A 591 19.36 -14.07 -17.90
N ILE A 592 18.72 -13.01 -17.43
CA ILE A 592 19.18 -12.19 -16.30
C ILE A 592 18.32 -12.58 -15.11
N MET A 593 18.99 -12.78 -13.98
CA MET A 593 18.41 -13.01 -12.66
C MET A 593 19.00 -11.99 -11.67
N ALA A 594 18.19 -11.51 -10.73
CA ALA A 594 18.63 -10.65 -9.64
C ALA A 594 19.06 -11.47 -8.42
N LYS A 595 20.09 -11.00 -7.71
CA LYS A 595 20.59 -11.61 -6.47
C LYS A 595 20.23 -10.84 -5.20
N SER A 596 19.61 -9.66 -5.35
CA SER A 596 19.10 -8.81 -4.26
C SER A 596 17.72 -8.24 -4.61
N ASP A 597 16.92 -7.88 -3.60
CA ASP A 597 15.60 -7.26 -3.81
C ASP A 597 15.70 -5.89 -4.51
N VAL A 598 16.75 -5.12 -4.20
CA VAL A 598 17.05 -3.84 -4.85
C VAL A 598 17.28 -4.06 -6.34
N ALA A 599 18.07 -5.07 -6.70
CA ALA A 599 18.31 -5.43 -8.09
C ALA A 599 17.03 -5.94 -8.78
N ALA A 600 16.25 -6.80 -8.11
CA ALA A 600 15.01 -7.35 -8.66
C ALA A 600 14.00 -6.24 -9.02
N SER A 601 13.80 -5.28 -8.10
CA SER A 601 12.89 -4.15 -8.30
C SER A 601 13.35 -3.26 -9.47
N SER A 602 14.63 -2.86 -9.48
CA SER A 602 15.19 -2.01 -10.53
C SER A 602 15.12 -2.67 -11.92
N LEU A 603 15.56 -3.92 -12.05
CA LEU A 603 15.57 -4.62 -13.35
C LEU A 603 14.16 -4.85 -13.90
N ARG A 604 13.18 -5.19 -13.05
CA ARG A 604 11.79 -5.33 -13.50
C ARG A 604 11.23 -4.00 -13.99
N HIS A 605 11.57 -2.90 -13.32
CA HIS A 605 11.21 -1.58 -13.80
C HIS A 605 11.83 -1.29 -15.17
N GLN A 606 13.10 -1.67 -15.37
CA GLN A 606 13.80 -1.52 -16.65
C GLN A 606 13.26 -2.44 -17.76
N MET A 607 12.75 -3.62 -17.43
CA MET A 607 12.37 -4.67 -18.40
C MET A 607 10.86 -4.88 -18.58
N GLY A 608 10.01 -4.26 -17.74
CA GLY A 608 8.57 -4.47 -17.69
C GLY A 608 7.75 -3.59 -18.66
N THR A 609 6.43 -3.78 -18.67
CA THR A 609 5.45 -2.96 -19.45
C THR A 609 5.43 -1.48 -19.06
N SER A 610 6.09 -1.15 -17.96
CA SER A 610 6.23 0.20 -17.45
C SER A 610 7.48 0.93 -17.92
N ALA A 611 8.31 0.28 -18.74
CA ALA A 611 9.59 0.79 -19.24
C ALA A 611 9.41 2.09 -20.04
N ALA A 612 9.28 3.20 -19.33
CA ALA A 612 9.55 4.55 -19.81
C ALA A 612 11.07 4.82 -19.84
N TYR A 613 11.89 3.86 -19.38
CA TYR A 613 13.34 3.93 -19.44
C TYR A 613 13.86 3.37 -20.77
N SER A 614 14.30 4.29 -21.63
CA SER A 614 14.82 4.06 -22.99
C SER A 614 16.15 3.28 -23.07
N GLN A 615 16.72 2.84 -21.94
CA GLN A 615 18.10 2.31 -21.91
C GLN A 615 18.21 0.78 -21.90
N SER A 616 17.12 0.05 -21.65
CA SER A 616 17.14 -1.42 -21.76
C SER A 616 16.93 -1.87 -23.21
N SER A 617 17.78 -2.80 -23.67
CA SER A 617 17.69 -3.35 -25.03
C SER A 617 17.90 -4.85 -24.99
N LYS A 618 17.00 -5.60 -25.64
CA LYS A 618 17.14 -7.05 -25.82
C LYS A 618 17.26 -7.34 -27.30
N ILE A 619 18.34 -8.03 -27.69
CA ILE A 619 18.62 -8.38 -29.07
C ILE A 619 18.50 -9.90 -29.20
N TYR A 620 17.71 -10.33 -30.17
CA TYR A 620 17.48 -11.72 -30.51
C TYR A 620 17.92 -11.99 -31.94
N LEU A 621 18.49 -13.16 -32.17
CA LEU A 621 18.77 -13.70 -33.49
C LEU A 621 17.79 -14.82 -33.78
N ALA A 622 17.16 -14.76 -34.95
CA ALA A 622 16.21 -15.76 -35.42
C ALA A 622 16.59 -16.24 -36.82
N LEU A 623 16.44 -17.54 -37.09
CA LEU A 623 16.36 -18.02 -38.47
C LEU A 623 14.89 -18.12 -38.85
N CYS A 624 14.50 -17.35 -39.84
CA CYS A 624 13.13 -17.25 -40.33
C CYS A 624 13.02 -17.84 -41.73
N ALA A 625 11.94 -18.57 -41.99
CA ALA A 625 11.55 -18.84 -43.37
C ALA A 625 10.97 -17.58 -44.00
N VAL A 626 11.15 -17.43 -45.31
CA VAL A 626 10.54 -16.35 -46.10
C VAL A 626 9.40 -16.93 -46.91
N VAL A 627 8.17 -16.55 -46.55
CA VAL A 627 6.93 -17.05 -47.18
C VAL A 627 6.61 -16.32 -48.49
N GLU A 628 7.17 -15.12 -48.69
CA GLU A 628 6.97 -14.35 -49.93
C GLU A 628 7.47 -15.14 -51.14
N SER A 629 6.62 -15.28 -52.16
CA SER A 629 6.81 -16.25 -53.24
C SER A 629 7.92 -15.87 -54.21
N ASN A 630 8.08 -14.57 -54.50
CA ASN A 630 8.97 -14.04 -55.52
C ASN A 630 10.31 -13.51 -54.97
N LEU A 631 10.45 -13.44 -53.64
CA LEU A 631 11.58 -12.87 -52.92
C LEU A 631 11.90 -11.42 -53.29
N THR A 632 10.93 -10.66 -53.81
CA THR A 632 11.09 -9.28 -54.28
C THR A 632 10.54 -8.26 -53.30
N ASN A 633 9.48 -8.60 -52.55
CA ASN A 633 8.78 -7.69 -51.64
C ASN A 633 9.05 -8.03 -50.17
N ILE A 634 10.30 -8.39 -49.85
CA ILE A 634 10.71 -8.70 -48.48
C ILE A 634 11.16 -7.41 -47.78
N PRO A 635 10.45 -6.94 -46.75
CA PRO A 635 10.90 -5.80 -45.96
C PRO A 635 12.21 -6.14 -45.23
N LEU A 636 13.29 -5.44 -45.58
CA LEU A 636 14.63 -5.66 -45.01
C LEU A 636 14.71 -5.26 -43.54
N ASN A 637 13.86 -4.33 -43.12
CA ASN A 637 13.72 -3.88 -41.75
C ASN A 637 12.30 -3.35 -41.51
N GLY A 638 11.90 -3.28 -40.25
CA GLY A 638 10.59 -2.75 -39.91
C GLY A 638 10.32 -2.66 -38.42
N VAL A 639 9.19 -2.04 -38.08
CA VAL A 639 8.65 -1.95 -36.72
C VAL A 639 7.29 -2.61 -36.70
N LEU A 640 7.20 -3.75 -36.01
CA LEU A 640 6.00 -4.55 -35.89
C LEU A 640 5.28 -4.17 -34.60
N ARG A 641 3.97 -3.93 -34.66
CA ARG A 641 3.14 -3.56 -33.50
C ARG A 641 2.18 -4.71 -33.17
N ASP A 642 1.98 -4.98 -31.88
CA ASP A 642 1.01 -6.00 -31.46
C ASP A 642 -0.42 -5.51 -31.76
N PRO A 643 -1.28 -6.34 -32.37
CA PRO A 643 -2.66 -5.94 -32.68
C PRO A 643 -3.52 -5.70 -31.44
N ALA A 644 -3.19 -6.33 -30.29
CA ALA A 644 -3.92 -6.15 -29.05
C ALA A 644 -3.44 -4.92 -28.24
N ASP A 645 -2.20 -4.47 -28.44
CA ASP A 645 -1.64 -3.28 -27.79
C ASP A 645 -0.51 -2.67 -28.63
N ALA A 646 -0.83 -1.55 -29.30
CA ALA A 646 0.09 -0.86 -30.20
C ALA A 646 1.37 -0.33 -29.53
N LYS A 647 1.44 -0.29 -28.18
CA LYS A 647 2.65 0.09 -27.43
C LYS A 647 3.71 -1.01 -27.45
N ILE A 648 3.31 -2.25 -27.69
CA ILE A 648 4.20 -3.39 -27.79
C ILE A 648 4.77 -3.43 -29.20
N THR A 649 6.08 -3.23 -29.31
CA THR A 649 6.74 -3.17 -30.61
C THR A 649 7.94 -4.11 -30.69
N THR A 650 8.15 -4.68 -31.87
CA THR A 650 9.33 -5.46 -32.23
C THR A 650 9.97 -4.80 -33.43
N LYS A 651 11.19 -4.26 -33.27
CA LYS A 651 11.98 -3.80 -34.41
C LYS A 651 12.75 -4.99 -34.95
N TYR A 652 12.84 -5.13 -36.26
CA TYR A 652 13.65 -6.19 -36.85
C TYR A 652 14.47 -5.66 -38.03
N ARG A 653 15.55 -6.37 -38.33
CA ARG A 653 16.34 -6.22 -39.55
C ARG A 653 16.81 -7.57 -40.04
N ILE A 654 16.83 -7.77 -41.34
CA ILE A 654 17.45 -8.93 -41.97
C ILE A 654 18.97 -8.68 -41.97
N VAL A 655 19.70 -9.53 -41.27
CA VAL A 655 21.16 -9.51 -41.19
C VAL A 655 21.76 -10.17 -42.42
N HIS A 656 21.17 -11.29 -42.83
CA HIS A 656 21.60 -12.03 -44.02
C HIS A 656 20.42 -12.78 -44.63
N PHE A 657 20.41 -12.91 -45.95
CA PHE A 657 19.36 -13.63 -46.66
C PHE A 657 19.93 -14.78 -47.51
N TYR A 658 19.64 -16.01 -47.10
CA TYR A 658 20.01 -17.26 -47.77
C TYR A 658 18.97 -17.60 -48.83
N LYS A 659 19.08 -16.94 -49.99
CA LYS A 659 18.12 -17.03 -51.10
C LYS A 659 17.78 -18.46 -51.52
N ARG A 660 18.80 -19.33 -51.63
CA ARG A 660 18.66 -20.73 -52.06
C ARG A 660 17.68 -21.51 -51.19
N PHE A 661 17.71 -21.26 -49.89
CA PHE A 661 16.89 -21.96 -48.90
C PHE A 661 15.63 -21.18 -48.50
N ARG A 662 15.44 -19.97 -49.03
CA ARG A 662 14.41 -19.01 -48.57
C ARG A 662 14.44 -18.80 -47.06
N VAL A 663 15.65 -18.70 -46.49
CA VAL A 663 15.87 -18.47 -45.05
C VAL A 663 16.53 -17.11 -44.83
N ALA A 664 16.07 -16.36 -43.85
CA ALA A 664 16.66 -15.10 -43.42
C ALA A 664 17.20 -15.22 -41.99
N LEU A 665 18.44 -14.77 -41.77
CA LEU A 665 18.94 -14.47 -40.44
C LEU A 665 18.41 -13.08 -40.05
N VAL A 666 17.53 -13.04 -39.05
CA VAL A 666 16.85 -11.84 -38.59
C VAL A 666 17.36 -11.46 -37.21
N GLU A 667 17.73 -10.19 -37.05
CA GLU A 667 17.94 -9.59 -35.74
C GLU A 667 16.64 -8.89 -35.32
N ALA A 668 16.08 -9.31 -34.19
CA ALA A 668 14.91 -8.70 -33.58
C ALA A 668 15.30 -7.98 -32.29
N ARG A 669 14.80 -6.75 -32.11
CA ARG A 669 15.00 -5.92 -30.93
C ARG A 669 13.67 -5.62 -30.28
N ILE A 670 13.58 -5.89 -28.97
CA ILE A 670 12.39 -5.64 -28.17
C ILE A 670 12.75 -4.84 -26.92
N GLN A 671 11.77 -4.06 -26.44
CA GLN A 671 11.83 -3.40 -25.13
C GLN A 671 10.97 -4.19 -24.14
N GLN A 672 9.69 -4.41 -24.47
CA GLN A 672 8.79 -5.26 -23.70
C GLN A 672 8.88 -6.72 -24.16
N GLY A 673 8.65 -7.68 -23.24
CA GLY A 673 8.64 -9.11 -23.55
C GLY A 673 7.31 -9.77 -23.21
N LYS A 674 6.33 -9.73 -24.12
CA LYS A 674 5.10 -10.54 -24.00
C LYS A 674 5.33 -11.98 -24.46
N LYS A 675 4.41 -12.89 -24.05
CA LYS A 675 4.44 -14.31 -24.44
C LYS A 675 4.48 -14.44 -25.96
N HIS A 676 5.46 -15.18 -26.49
CA HIS A 676 5.65 -15.45 -27.91
C HIS A 676 5.66 -14.17 -28.79
N GLN A 677 6.06 -13.01 -28.26
CA GLN A 677 5.96 -11.74 -28.98
C GLN A 677 6.73 -11.75 -30.31
N ILE A 678 8.01 -12.10 -30.29
CA ILE A 678 8.85 -12.13 -31.51
C ILE A 678 8.30 -13.16 -32.51
N ARG A 679 7.95 -14.34 -32.00
CA ARG A 679 7.37 -15.45 -32.78
C ARG A 679 6.11 -15.04 -33.54
N ARG A 680 5.12 -14.47 -32.84
CA ARG A 680 3.88 -13.96 -33.43
C ARG A 680 4.12 -12.80 -34.39
N HIS A 681 4.94 -11.83 -34.02
CA HIS A 681 5.17 -10.63 -34.83
C HIS A 681 5.87 -10.99 -36.16
N LEU A 682 6.93 -11.79 -36.12
CA LEU A 682 7.65 -12.18 -37.34
C LEU A 682 6.80 -13.07 -38.25
N ALA A 683 6.02 -14.00 -37.69
CA ALA A 683 5.05 -14.79 -38.47
C ALA A 683 4.01 -13.91 -39.18
N ALA A 684 3.49 -12.88 -38.50
CA ALA A 684 2.48 -11.97 -39.05
C ALA A 684 2.97 -11.17 -40.28
N VAL A 685 4.28 -11.03 -40.48
CA VAL A 685 4.87 -10.37 -41.66
C VAL A 685 5.47 -11.36 -42.66
N GLY A 686 5.10 -12.63 -42.58
CA GLY A 686 5.58 -13.66 -43.51
C GLY A 686 7.03 -14.11 -43.27
N LEU A 687 7.55 -13.86 -42.06
CA LEU A 687 8.87 -14.30 -41.60
C LEU A 687 8.77 -15.29 -40.40
N PRO A 688 7.97 -16.38 -40.47
CA PRO A 688 7.85 -17.31 -39.35
C PRO A 688 9.21 -17.93 -39.00
N ILE A 689 9.47 -18.08 -37.70
CA ILE A 689 10.72 -18.66 -37.19
C ILE A 689 10.75 -20.16 -37.52
N LEU A 690 11.90 -20.69 -37.96
CA LEU A 690 12.05 -22.11 -38.25
C LEU A 690 11.71 -22.96 -37.01
N GLN A 691 11.00 -24.07 -37.23
CA GLN A 691 10.55 -25.03 -36.21
C GLN A 691 9.52 -24.47 -35.21
N ASP A 692 8.94 -23.29 -35.47
CA ASP A 692 7.83 -22.77 -34.67
C ASP A 692 6.48 -23.33 -35.12
N VAL A 693 6.06 -24.45 -34.54
CA VAL A 693 4.82 -25.15 -34.93
C VAL A 693 3.57 -24.29 -34.69
N GLU A 694 3.53 -23.54 -33.59
CA GLU A 694 2.34 -22.76 -33.19
C GLU A 694 2.10 -21.55 -34.10
N HIS A 695 3.15 -21.02 -34.73
CA HIS A 695 3.09 -19.78 -35.51
C HIS A 695 3.49 -19.99 -36.99
N GLY A 696 3.29 -21.20 -37.52
CA GLY A 696 3.41 -21.48 -38.96
C GLY A 696 4.83 -21.77 -39.46
N GLY A 697 5.82 -21.85 -38.57
CA GLY A 697 7.21 -22.22 -38.87
C GLY A 697 7.42 -23.71 -39.17
N ALA A 698 6.45 -24.57 -38.83
CA ALA A 698 6.47 -26.00 -39.16
C ALA A 698 6.33 -26.30 -40.66
N ALA A 699 5.82 -25.37 -41.47
CA ALA A 699 5.69 -25.57 -42.91
C ALA A 699 7.06 -25.54 -43.66
N CYS A 700 8.15 -25.25 -42.96
CA CYS A 700 9.49 -25.09 -43.52
C CYS A 700 10.49 -26.10 -42.91
N CYS A 701 10.12 -27.38 -42.95
CA CYS A 701 10.94 -28.50 -42.46
C CYS A 701 12.13 -28.79 -43.38
N SER A 702 13.21 -28.03 -43.23
CA SER A 702 14.55 -28.54 -43.48
C SER A 702 15.14 -29.01 -42.13
N PRO A 703 15.84 -30.16 -42.04
CA PRO A 703 16.41 -30.70 -40.79
C PRO A 703 17.63 -29.90 -40.30
N LEU A 704 17.58 -28.57 -40.39
CA LEU A 704 18.64 -27.67 -39.95
C LEU A 704 18.68 -27.55 -38.42
N LEU A 705 17.51 -27.58 -37.77
CA LEU A 705 17.32 -27.43 -36.33
C LEU A 705 16.15 -28.30 -35.85
N GLN A 706 16.19 -28.73 -34.58
CA GLN A 706 15.14 -29.54 -33.93
C GLN A 706 14.30 -28.75 -32.92
N ARG A 707 14.49 -27.43 -32.87
CA ARG A 707 13.82 -26.51 -31.95
C ARG A 707 13.58 -25.18 -32.62
N VAL A 708 12.72 -24.35 -32.00
CA VAL A 708 12.50 -22.97 -32.42
C VAL A 708 13.84 -22.24 -32.57
N ALA A 709 14.13 -21.76 -33.77
CA ALA A 709 15.42 -21.17 -34.14
C ALA A 709 15.58 -19.73 -33.63
N LEU A 710 15.40 -19.52 -32.33
CA LEU A 710 15.45 -18.22 -31.65
C LEU A 710 16.50 -18.24 -30.53
N HIS A 711 17.30 -17.18 -30.48
CA HIS A 711 18.37 -17.01 -29.49
C HIS A 711 18.42 -15.56 -28.98
N ALA A 712 18.35 -15.37 -27.66
CA ALA A 712 18.56 -14.10 -26.97
C ALA A 712 20.07 -13.76 -26.95
N SER A 713 20.54 -13.14 -28.03
CA SER A 713 21.97 -12.89 -28.26
C SER A 713 22.58 -11.90 -27.29
N SER A 714 21.87 -10.82 -26.95
CA SER A 714 22.38 -9.85 -25.98
C SER A 714 21.28 -9.16 -25.20
N VAL A 715 21.66 -8.70 -24.01
CA VAL A 715 20.81 -7.92 -23.14
C VAL A 715 21.61 -6.77 -22.54
N THR A 716 21.04 -5.57 -22.62
CA THR A 716 21.61 -4.35 -22.07
C THR A 716 20.69 -3.83 -20.97
N VAL A 717 21.26 -3.55 -19.80
CA VAL A 717 20.58 -3.01 -18.61
C VAL A 717 21.47 -1.99 -17.92
N VAL A 718 20.87 -1.15 -17.08
CA VAL A 718 21.61 -0.28 -16.15
C VAL A 718 21.79 -1.04 -14.84
N HIS A 719 23.03 -1.19 -14.40
CA HIS A 719 23.34 -1.90 -13.16
C HIS A 719 22.68 -1.19 -11.96
N PRO A 720 21.93 -1.91 -11.10
CA PRO A 720 21.10 -1.30 -10.05
C PRO A 720 21.89 -0.54 -8.98
N ARG A 721 23.11 -1.00 -8.64
CA ARG A 721 23.99 -0.35 -7.66
C ARG A 721 24.93 0.71 -8.26
N THR A 722 25.69 0.36 -9.30
CA THR A 722 26.71 1.26 -9.89
C THR A 722 26.14 2.27 -10.88
N ALA A 723 24.91 2.07 -11.35
CA ALA A 723 24.27 2.86 -12.41
C ALA A 723 25.01 2.83 -13.77
N GLU A 724 25.96 1.91 -13.96
CA GLU A 724 26.69 1.72 -15.22
C GLU A 724 25.85 0.93 -16.24
N VAL A 725 26.05 1.17 -17.53
CA VAL A 725 25.40 0.40 -18.60
C VAL A 725 26.13 -0.92 -18.80
N LEU A 726 25.47 -2.02 -18.47
CA LEU A 726 25.97 -3.38 -18.63
C LEU A 726 25.37 -4.02 -19.88
N THR A 727 26.20 -4.47 -20.81
CA THR A 727 25.78 -5.27 -21.96
C THR A 727 26.37 -6.66 -21.87
N CYS A 728 25.51 -7.67 -21.72
CA CYS A 728 25.90 -9.08 -21.71
C CYS A 728 25.57 -9.70 -23.07
N VAL A 729 26.50 -10.51 -23.59
CA VAL A 729 26.36 -11.19 -24.88
C VAL A 729 26.50 -12.70 -24.67
N ALA A 730 25.52 -13.46 -25.10
CA ALA A 730 25.59 -14.91 -25.14
C ALA A 730 26.16 -15.36 -26.51
N PRO A 731 27.10 -16.33 -26.52
CA PRO A 731 27.57 -16.88 -27.77
C PRO A 731 26.44 -17.63 -28.49
N LEU A 732 26.42 -17.53 -29.82
CA LEU A 732 25.47 -18.27 -30.65
C LEU A 732 25.60 -19.77 -30.35
N PRO A 733 24.48 -20.48 -30.08
CA PRO A 733 24.52 -21.89 -29.73
C PRO A 733 24.97 -22.73 -30.93
N GLU A 734 25.59 -23.87 -30.63
CA GLU A 734 26.26 -24.71 -31.63
C GLU A 734 25.31 -25.19 -32.74
N ASP A 735 24.07 -25.49 -32.39
CA ASP A 735 23.03 -25.90 -33.32
C ASP A 735 22.74 -24.82 -34.38
N MET A 736 22.57 -23.56 -33.97
CA MET A 736 22.36 -22.43 -34.87
C MET A 736 23.62 -22.08 -35.66
N ARG A 737 24.80 -22.19 -35.05
CA ARG A 737 26.08 -21.98 -35.74
C ARG A 737 26.26 -23.00 -36.86
N SER A 738 26.01 -24.27 -36.58
CA SER A 738 26.03 -25.36 -37.55
C SER A 738 24.99 -25.14 -38.66
N ALA A 739 23.78 -24.70 -38.33
CA ALA A 739 22.74 -24.38 -39.32
C ALA A 739 23.16 -23.23 -40.24
N ILE A 740 23.69 -22.14 -39.69
CA ILE A 740 24.22 -20.99 -40.45
C ILE A 740 25.36 -21.41 -41.36
N PHE A 741 26.28 -22.25 -40.87
CA PHE A 741 27.39 -22.77 -41.66
C PHE A 741 26.89 -23.57 -42.87
N ARG A 742 25.96 -24.51 -42.67
CA ARG A 742 25.34 -25.29 -43.76
C ARG A 742 24.66 -24.39 -44.79
N LEU A 743 23.89 -23.40 -44.34
CA LEU A 743 23.21 -22.42 -45.20
C LEU A 743 24.18 -21.53 -46.00
N SER A 744 25.44 -21.39 -45.55
CA SER A 744 26.45 -20.55 -46.19
C SER A 744 27.36 -21.33 -47.15
N CYS A 745 27.53 -22.64 -46.93
CA CYS A 745 28.40 -23.50 -47.74
C CYS A 745 27.68 -24.16 -48.92
N GLU A 746 26.36 -24.36 -48.81
CA GLU A 746 25.48 -24.85 -49.89
C GLU A 746 24.81 -23.69 -50.64
#